data_AF-A0A429BP55-F1
#
_entry.id   AF-A0A429BP55-F1
#
_cell.length_a   1.000
_cell.length_b   1.000
_cell.length_c   1.000
_cell.angle_alpha   90.00
_cell.angle_beta   90.00
_cell.angle_gamma   90.00
#
_symmetry.space_group_name_H-M   'P 1'
#
loop_
_entity.id
_entity.type
_entity.pdbx_description
1 polymer ?
#
loop_
_entity_poly.entity_id
_entity_poly.type
_entity_poly.pdbx_seq_one_letter_code
_entity_poly.pdbx_strand_id
1 'polypeptide(L)'
;MKRKRTKSQIGTKSSGRSKTAPRKKTKGDPEDETTPVVHLQKRKSAPVLTLGRHQSMEMDSDTAPRPTTITVSKPHTDIWGTVKFQARKHDLPAGGVVHLRPLVDLRGGTGPKKIAGILISRLQRTPSPFGNRMGDHTTSWQGVVDSVRASLYGKTVKEAATALLAMQATAQAQVSDPDGAARDLLMRLETVDATDAAGRIEPLENSARLVAEQCAIALSEKNESKAAQALATAVAQHLNFLNHLPVSTVPAASARGSTGSGEGTYRGALLAYEAKAAKLAADKGTAAPKPRTYEQNDMRTALWKMFAFDAAMRESYVEYALNPQSYGDVAEQYSELQKVNDELDKALTAVATNKGRVEALKDIPGLLGRIDDVQKTAGIYQGMHRAAGALKAKAEDARTRLQQPHTARRAETARKVIASAKNAHILAEAGQVAADLKKIGDGAPEYAVVVLSNLLYKHLRVMAAAYPHAVTAAGLPDPVSGKLGRPAAEMMVKQLEGALRREYMDLFPKRTEPEQYAPLIESITRTLAGLPPITVEPRTTSWASEAADTNLVVDFDPALKESLVINGRAPAPPGVAGMGCHTTAWAIETQHANHLVSDASSGPQAVKALKEAVRKDLQSRVMELAALLPAEQIEGRQLAGLFDEAASVLNAPDASTAAMAYLSFRNLMPFATVNEGDRGGHAEKKDGGLDITFDKTAMKLAADHKRDELTTDPKSLAGKLLAERDLLATELERWEDDDTLATAVETVRARLKEQADFLKRAKRDELAEYAEEAGKKVYDTRLVEHKRVWKEVQTFRKD
;
A
#
# COMPACT_ATOMS: atom_id res chain seq x y z
N MET A 1 -23.64 -36.11 31.23
CA MET A 1 -22.28 -36.57 30.90
C MET A 1 -21.36 -35.37 30.69
N LYS A 2 -20.41 -35.13 31.60
CA LYS A 2 -19.43 -34.02 31.54
C LYS A 2 -18.15 -34.51 30.86
N ARG A 3 -17.63 -33.79 29.85
CA ARG A 3 -16.27 -34.02 29.31
C ARG A 3 -15.37 -32.83 29.63
N LYS A 4 -14.27 -33.14 30.35
CA LYS A 4 -13.17 -32.25 30.74
C LYS A 4 -12.26 -31.97 29.53
N ARG A 5 -11.77 -30.74 29.40
CA ARG A 5 -10.63 -30.34 28.55
C ARG A 5 -9.39 -30.18 29.42
N THR A 6 -8.30 -30.85 29.05
CA THR A 6 -6.96 -30.69 29.63
C THR A 6 -6.14 -29.71 28.78
N LYS A 7 -5.43 -28.79 29.46
CA LYS A 7 -4.41 -27.90 28.91
C LYS A 7 -3.05 -28.60 28.99
N SER A 8 -2.21 -28.51 27.94
CA SER A 8 -0.77 -28.76 28.06
C SER A 8 0.01 -27.45 27.90
N GLN A 9 0.98 -27.25 28.79
CA GLN A 9 2.00 -26.22 28.72
C GLN A 9 3.24 -26.84 28.07
N ILE A 10 3.85 -26.16 27.11
CA ILE A 10 5.19 -26.47 26.62
C ILE A 10 6.05 -25.22 26.84
N GLY A 11 7.03 -25.36 27.72
CA GLY A 11 8.08 -24.37 27.96
C GLY A 11 9.24 -24.56 26.99
N THR A 12 9.86 -23.48 26.55
CA THR A 12 11.10 -23.48 25.78
C THR A 12 12.17 -22.68 26.51
N LYS A 13 13.28 -23.36 26.81
CA LYS A 13 14.54 -22.80 27.33
C LYS A 13 15.36 -22.27 26.15
N SER A 14 15.94 -21.08 26.31
CA SER A 14 16.91 -20.50 25.36
C SER A 14 18.33 -20.56 25.92
N SER A 15 19.25 -21.09 25.10
CA SER A 15 20.71 -20.94 25.20
C SER A 15 21.16 -20.64 23.77
N GLY A 16 21.94 -19.61 23.46
CA GLY A 16 23.32 -19.42 23.88
C GLY A 16 24.00 -18.49 22.86
N ARG A 17 24.88 -17.64 23.37
CA ARG A 17 25.66 -16.59 22.66
C ARG A 17 26.67 -17.17 21.67
N SER A 18 26.96 -16.42 20.59
CA SER A 18 28.28 -16.39 19.95
C SER A 18 28.68 -14.97 19.56
N LYS A 19 29.97 -14.68 19.75
CA LYS A 19 30.66 -13.38 19.65
C LYS A 19 31.32 -13.24 18.27
N THR A 20 31.35 -12.03 17.72
CA THR A 20 32.31 -11.65 16.68
C THR A 20 32.92 -10.28 16.96
N ALA A 21 34.23 -10.19 16.69
CA ALA A 21 35.15 -9.10 17.00
C ALA A 21 35.18 -7.99 15.90
N PRO A 22 35.75 -6.79 16.17
CA PRO A 22 35.56 -5.61 15.33
C PRO A 22 36.70 -5.36 14.33
N ARG A 23 36.35 -4.71 13.22
CA ARG A 23 37.23 -4.25 12.14
C ARG A 23 37.78 -2.85 12.44
N LYS A 24 39.10 -2.68 12.31
CA LYS A 24 39.84 -1.40 12.39
C LYS A 24 39.43 -0.43 11.27
N LYS A 25 39.34 0.87 11.57
CA LYS A 25 39.45 1.96 10.59
C LYS A 25 40.42 3.03 11.11
N THR A 26 41.21 3.54 10.17
CA THR A 26 42.35 4.45 10.29
C THR A 26 41.94 5.93 10.31
N LYS A 27 42.84 6.72 10.90
CA LYS A 27 42.86 8.18 11.08
C LYS A 27 42.97 8.97 9.76
N GLY A 28 42.51 10.22 9.82
CA GLY A 28 42.86 11.34 8.95
C GLY A 28 42.40 12.64 9.63
N ASP A 29 43.31 13.59 9.74
CA ASP A 29 43.36 14.76 10.63
C ASP A 29 42.74 16.05 9.99
N PRO A 30 42.71 17.20 10.71
CA PRO A 30 41.68 18.26 10.60
C PRO A 30 42.16 19.56 9.94
N GLU A 31 41.24 20.51 9.76
CA GLU A 31 41.35 21.99 9.70
C GLU A 31 39.98 22.48 9.15
N ASP A 32 39.37 23.62 9.50
CA ASP A 32 39.91 24.88 9.93
C ASP A 32 38.83 25.75 10.62
N GLU A 33 39.30 26.74 11.36
CA GLU A 33 38.55 27.73 12.14
C GLU A 33 37.79 28.74 11.26
N THR A 34 36.71 29.33 11.78
CA THR A 34 36.57 30.80 11.85
C THR A 34 35.29 31.20 12.59
N THR A 35 35.48 32.00 13.64
CA THR A 35 34.45 32.75 14.36
C THR A 35 34.34 34.15 13.76
N PRO A 36 33.21 34.87 13.89
CA PRO A 36 33.37 36.21 14.44
C PRO A 36 32.29 36.64 15.45
N VAL A 37 32.81 37.09 16.60
CA VAL A 37 32.61 38.42 17.21
C VAL A 37 31.18 39.00 17.33
N VAL A 38 30.67 38.82 18.55
CA VAL A 38 29.92 39.73 19.44
C VAL A 38 29.79 41.21 19.02
N HIS A 39 28.54 41.70 18.96
CA HIS A 39 28.22 43.10 19.27
C HIS A 39 27.17 43.19 20.39
N LEU A 40 27.62 43.71 21.54
CA LEU A 40 26.81 44.14 22.68
C LEU A 40 26.10 45.46 22.34
N GLN A 41 24.79 45.54 22.55
CA GLN A 41 24.12 46.80 22.90
C GLN A 41 23.32 46.64 24.19
N LYS A 42 23.63 47.54 25.14
CA LYS A 42 23.04 47.68 26.46
C LYS A 42 21.71 48.47 26.40
N ARG A 43 20.96 48.34 27.52
CA ARG A 43 19.86 49.20 28.05
C ARG A 43 18.47 48.72 27.64
N LYS A 44 17.44 48.62 28.50
CA LYS A 44 17.09 49.38 29.73
C LYS A 44 16.18 48.53 30.65
N SER A 45 16.16 48.96 31.90
CA SER A 45 15.46 48.52 33.11
C SER A 45 13.92 48.38 33.06
N ALA A 46 13.45 47.35 33.76
CA ALA A 46 12.21 47.06 34.52
C ALA A 46 10.99 48.03 34.48
N PRO A 47 9.77 47.49 34.73
CA PRO A 47 9.32 47.46 36.12
C PRO A 47 8.71 46.12 36.60
N VAL A 48 8.77 45.99 37.92
CA VAL A 48 8.25 44.94 38.81
C VAL A 48 6.73 44.81 38.68
N LEU A 49 6.23 43.58 38.52
CA LEU A 49 4.82 43.24 38.61
C LEU A 49 4.59 42.28 39.78
N THR A 50 3.66 42.69 40.63
CA THR A 50 3.29 42.18 41.94
C THR A 50 2.60 40.81 41.82
N LEU A 51 3.06 39.82 42.61
CA LEU A 51 2.44 38.51 42.77
C LEU A 51 1.07 38.64 43.46
N GLY A 52 0.00 38.42 42.68
CA GLY A 52 -1.36 38.25 43.18
C GLY A 52 -1.58 36.86 43.77
N ARG A 53 -2.23 36.82 44.93
CA ARG A 53 -2.65 35.62 45.67
C ARG A 53 -3.44 34.63 44.80
N HIS A 54 -3.08 33.35 44.87
CA HIS A 54 -3.92 32.24 44.45
C HIS A 54 -5.23 32.22 45.27
N GLN A 55 -6.35 32.44 44.59
CA GLN A 55 -7.67 32.00 45.05
C GLN A 55 -7.84 30.54 44.65
N SER A 56 -8.13 29.70 45.62
CA SER A 56 -8.62 28.33 45.45
C SER A 56 -9.98 28.37 44.73
N MET A 57 -10.04 27.88 43.49
CA MET A 57 -11.31 27.57 42.84
C MET A 57 -11.85 26.26 43.40
N GLU A 58 -12.95 26.33 44.14
CA GLU A 58 -13.84 25.19 44.36
C GLU A 58 -14.43 24.79 43.00
N MET A 59 -14.20 23.54 42.58
CA MET A 59 -14.86 22.99 41.40
C MET A 59 -16.27 22.56 41.77
N ASP A 60 -17.24 23.36 41.34
CA ASP A 60 -18.66 23.04 41.37
C ASP A 60 -18.93 21.85 40.41
N SER A 61 -19.29 20.69 40.97
CA SER A 61 -19.38 19.42 40.25
C SER A 61 -20.68 19.19 39.46
N ASP A 62 -21.50 20.24 39.25
CA ASP A 62 -22.91 20.07 38.83
C ASP A 62 -23.33 20.84 37.56
N THR A 63 -22.39 21.29 36.73
CA THR A 63 -22.72 21.81 35.40
C THR A 63 -22.31 20.83 34.31
N ALA A 64 -23.26 19.98 33.89
CA ALA A 64 -23.12 19.26 32.62
C ALA A 64 -22.82 20.30 31.51
N PRO A 65 -21.76 20.12 30.70
CA PRO A 65 -21.40 21.08 29.68
C PRO A 65 -22.57 21.26 28.71
N ARG A 66 -22.99 22.52 28.53
CA ARG A 66 -24.04 22.85 27.56
C ARG A 66 -23.58 22.39 26.17
N PRO A 67 -24.45 21.75 25.36
CA PRO A 67 -24.09 21.32 24.01
C PRO A 67 -23.62 22.54 23.22
N THR A 68 -22.35 22.52 22.82
CA THR A 68 -21.74 23.60 22.05
C THR A 68 -22.16 23.45 20.59
N THR A 69 -22.90 24.43 20.07
CA THR A 69 -23.26 24.45 18.65
C THR A 69 -22.01 24.73 17.82
N ILE A 70 -21.58 23.75 17.02
CA ILE A 70 -20.49 23.92 16.05
C ILE A 70 -21.08 24.63 14.81
N THR A 71 -20.64 25.86 14.55
CA THR A 71 -21.00 26.63 13.35
C THR A 71 -19.88 26.49 12.32
N VAL A 72 -20.24 26.23 11.05
CA VAL A 72 -19.27 26.13 9.94
C VAL A 72 -19.11 27.46 9.22
N SER A 73 -17.90 28.01 9.23
CA SER A 73 -17.49 29.23 8.55
C SER A 73 -16.54 28.92 7.38
N LYS A 74 -16.45 29.80 6.39
CA LYS A 74 -15.47 29.66 5.31
C LYS A 74 -14.12 30.21 5.78
N PRO A 75 -13.00 29.50 5.55
CA PRO A 75 -11.68 30.04 5.86
C PRO A 75 -11.36 31.25 4.97
N HIS A 76 -10.74 32.27 5.55
CA HIS A 76 -10.12 33.37 4.79
C HIS A 76 -8.72 32.92 4.33
N THR A 77 -8.46 32.93 3.01
CA THR A 77 -7.16 32.50 2.45
C THR A 77 -6.66 33.47 1.38
N ASP A 78 -5.33 33.64 1.32
CA ASP A 78 -4.67 34.61 0.43
C ASP A 78 -4.26 33.98 -0.92
N ILE A 79 -3.77 32.73 -0.91
CA ILE A 79 -3.27 32.07 -2.13
C ILE A 79 -4.45 31.67 -2.99
N TRP A 80 -5.40 30.92 -2.43
CA TRP A 80 -6.49 30.40 -3.23
C TRP A 80 -7.48 31.48 -3.67
N GLY A 81 -7.76 32.50 -2.86
CA GLY A 81 -8.59 33.64 -3.27
C GLY A 81 -8.18 34.30 -4.61
N THR A 82 -6.91 34.18 -4.99
CA THR A 82 -6.34 34.72 -6.23
C THR A 82 -6.04 33.67 -7.31
N VAL A 83 -5.78 32.41 -6.93
CA VAL A 83 -5.45 31.33 -7.86
C VAL A 83 -6.71 30.78 -8.56
N LYS A 84 -6.73 30.95 -9.89
CA LYS A 84 -7.66 30.27 -10.80
C LYS A 84 -7.02 28.97 -11.28
N PHE A 85 -7.62 27.83 -10.94
CA PHE A 85 -7.20 26.52 -11.45
C PHE A 85 -7.28 26.51 -12.98
N GLN A 86 -6.16 26.23 -13.66
CA GLN A 86 -6.07 26.19 -15.11
C GLN A 86 -5.31 24.95 -15.58
N ALA A 87 -5.95 24.10 -16.37
CA ALA A 87 -5.28 22.96 -16.98
C ALA A 87 -4.16 23.42 -17.94
N ARG A 88 -2.89 23.35 -17.51
CA ARG A 88 -1.72 23.82 -18.26
C ARG A 88 -0.49 22.97 -18.00
N LYS A 89 0.54 23.13 -18.83
CA LYS A 89 1.80 22.39 -18.72
C LYS A 89 2.67 23.00 -17.62
N HIS A 90 3.29 22.13 -16.83
CA HIS A 90 4.28 22.48 -15.82
C HIS A 90 5.50 21.58 -15.96
N ASP A 91 6.67 22.10 -15.60
CA ASP A 91 7.90 21.32 -15.53
C ASP A 91 8.01 20.67 -14.15
N LEU A 92 7.35 19.52 -14.02
CA LEU A 92 7.32 18.78 -12.76
C LEU A 92 8.70 18.20 -12.43
N PRO A 93 9.11 18.16 -11.15
CA PRO A 93 10.31 17.46 -10.74
C PRO A 93 10.20 15.96 -11.08
N ALA A 94 11.33 15.26 -11.19
CA ALA A 94 11.37 13.84 -11.56
C ALA A 94 10.43 12.96 -10.70
N GLY A 95 10.34 13.23 -9.39
CA GLY A 95 9.44 12.52 -8.48
C GLY A 95 7.96 12.84 -8.65
N GLY A 96 7.61 13.88 -9.41
CA GLY A 96 6.24 14.27 -9.76
C GLY A 96 5.74 13.70 -11.10
N VAL A 97 6.59 12.97 -11.83
CA VAL A 97 6.24 12.37 -13.12
C VAL A 97 5.44 11.08 -12.93
N VAL A 98 4.33 10.96 -13.64
CA VAL A 98 3.47 9.76 -13.55
C VAL A 98 4.10 8.60 -14.30
N HIS A 99 4.53 7.58 -13.57
CA HIS A 99 5.07 6.33 -14.11
C HIS A 99 4.04 5.19 -14.20
N LEU A 100 2.80 5.43 -13.75
CA LEU A 100 1.72 4.47 -13.86
C LEU A 100 1.39 4.24 -15.35
N ARG A 101 1.47 2.99 -15.81
CA ARG A 101 1.09 2.58 -17.18
C ARG A 101 -0.02 1.52 -17.12
N PRO A 102 -1.29 1.92 -17.12
CA PRO A 102 -2.39 1.00 -17.29
C PRO A 102 -2.32 0.31 -18.66
N LEU A 103 -2.91 -0.88 -18.80
CA LEU A 103 -3.21 -1.49 -20.10
C LEU A 103 -4.73 -1.61 -20.27
N VAL A 104 -5.24 -1.26 -21.44
CA VAL A 104 -6.65 -1.39 -21.78
C VAL A 104 -6.83 -2.70 -22.56
N ASP A 105 -7.45 -3.70 -21.92
CA ASP A 105 -7.80 -4.98 -22.56
C ASP A 105 -9.06 -4.81 -23.40
N LEU A 106 -8.96 -5.10 -24.70
CA LEU A 106 -10.03 -4.94 -25.68
C LEU A 106 -10.47 -6.30 -26.20
N ARG A 107 -11.77 -6.62 -26.04
CA ARG A 107 -12.38 -7.86 -26.55
C ARG A 107 -13.55 -7.56 -27.50
N GLY A 108 -13.77 -8.46 -28.45
CA GLY A 108 -14.87 -8.36 -29.43
C GLY A 108 -14.48 -8.90 -30.81
N GLY A 109 -15.49 -9.27 -31.60
CA GLY A 109 -15.34 -9.75 -32.98
C GLY A 109 -15.37 -8.61 -34.02
N THR A 110 -16.10 -8.80 -35.12
CA THR A 110 -16.25 -7.77 -36.18
C THR A 110 -16.99 -6.54 -35.66
N GLY A 111 -16.27 -5.43 -35.46
CA GLY A 111 -16.80 -4.16 -34.98
C GLY A 111 -15.81 -3.46 -34.03
N PRO A 112 -16.17 -2.29 -33.44
CA PRO A 112 -15.37 -1.67 -32.39
C PRO A 112 -15.25 -2.60 -31.19
N LYS A 113 -14.03 -2.88 -30.73
CA LYS A 113 -13.82 -3.71 -29.54
C LYS A 113 -14.26 -2.95 -28.29
N LYS A 114 -14.68 -3.71 -27.29
CA LYS A 114 -15.10 -3.18 -26.00
C LYS A 114 -14.04 -3.46 -24.95
N ILE A 115 -13.93 -2.56 -23.99
CA ILE A 115 -13.03 -2.70 -22.85
C ILE A 115 -13.53 -3.85 -21.98
N ALA A 116 -12.76 -4.93 -21.92
CA ALA A 116 -12.96 -6.03 -21.00
C ALA A 116 -12.20 -5.82 -19.68
N GLY A 117 -11.17 -4.99 -19.67
CA GLY A 117 -10.42 -4.72 -18.46
C GLY A 117 -9.49 -3.52 -18.58
N ILE A 118 -9.14 -2.94 -17.43
CA ILE A 118 -8.05 -1.98 -17.31
C ILE A 118 -7.07 -2.55 -16.28
N LEU A 119 -5.95 -3.04 -16.78
CA LEU A 119 -4.92 -3.69 -15.96
C LEU A 119 -4.02 -2.60 -15.40
N ILE A 120 -3.88 -2.59 -14.08
CA ILE A 120 -3.05 -1.60 -13.37
C ILE A 120 -2.28 -2.39 -12.32
N SER A 121 -0.95 -2.36 -12.45
CA SER A 121 -0.08 -3.02 -11.50
C SER A 121 -0.28 -2.47 -10.09
N ARG A 122 -0.39 -3.36 -9.10
CA ARG A 122 -0.41 -2.99 -7.68
C ARG A 122 0.92 -2.44 -7.16
N LEU A 123 2.03 -2.72 -7.86
CA LEU A 123 3.36 -2.30 -7.44
C LEU A 123 3.68 -0.86 -7.85
N GLN A 124 3.06 -0.38 -8.92
CA GLN A 124 3.20 1.01 -9.35
C GLN A 124 2.15 1.89 -8.68
N ARG A 125 2.58 3.08 -8.27
CA ARG A 125 1.71 4.09 -7.69
C ARG A 125 1.89 5.40 -8.44
N THR A 126 0.91 6.27 -8.31
CA THR A 126 1.07 7.67 -8.69
C THR A 126 2.16 8.32 -7.82
N PRO A 127 2.85 9.36 -8.32
CA PRO A 127 3.70 10.23 -7.51
C PRO A 127 3.09 10.57 -6.15
N SER A 128 3.90 10.56 -5.09
CA SER A 128 3.42 11.00 -3.79
C SER A 128 3.29 12.53 -3.77
N PRO A 129 2.19 13.09 -3.24
CA PRO A 129 2.09 14.52 -2.99
C PRO A 129 3.19 15.05 -2.05
N PHE A 130 3.83 14.15 -1.29
CA PHE A 130 4.87 14.48 -0.31
C PHE A 130 6.29 14.22 -0.84
N GLY A 131 6.47 14.21 -2.16
CA GLY A 131 7.75 13.96 -2.83
C GLY A 131 8.22 12.52 -2.63
N ASN A 132 9.36 12.32 -1.96
CA ASN A 132 9.93 11.00 -1.72
C ASN A 132 9.34 10.29 -0.48
N ARG A 133 8.39 10.92 0.22
CA ARG A 133 7.74 10.35 1.41
C ARG A 133 6.48 9.61 1.02
N MET A 134 6.24 8.47 1.65
CA MET A 134 4.99 7.72 1.50
C MET A 134 3.81 8.48 2.10
N GLY A 135 2.64 8.33 1.48
CA GLY A 135 1.36 8.83 2.00
C GLY A 135 0.35 7.70 2.19
N ASP A 136 -0.60 7.92 3.09
CA ASP A 136 -1.73 7.02 3.32
C ASP A 136 -2.95 7.53 2.56
N HIS A 137 -3.56 6.67 1.77
CA HIS A 137 -4.83 7.02 1.11
C HIS A 137 -5.99 6.91 2.11
N THR A 138 -6.82 7.94 2.21
CA THR A 138 -7.99 7.95 3.11
C THR A 138 -9.10 7.04 2.61
N THR A 139 -9.24 6.91 1.30
CA THR A 139 -10.02 5.85 0.63
C THR A 139 -9.03 4.84 0.05
N SER A 140 -9.32 3.54 0.16
CA SER A 140 -8.52 2.48 -0.46
C SER A 140 -8.15 2.82 -1.91
N TRP A 141 -6.87 2.65 -2.24
CA TRP A 141 -6.38 2.95 -3.58
C TRP A 141 -7.04 2.03 -4.61
N GLN A 142 -7.22 0.75 -4.28
CA GLN A 142 -7.90 -0.17 -5.17
C GLN A 142 -9.37 0.20 -5.38
N GLY A 143 -10.06 0.76 -4.38
CA GLY A 143 -11.41 1.27 -4.56
C GLY A 143 -11.48 2.41 -5.57
N VAL A 144 -10.52 3.33 -5.53
CA VAL A 144 -10.40 4.42 -6.53
C VAL A 144 -10.13 3.84 -7.93
N VAL A 145 -9.17 2.92 -8.05
CA VAL A 145 -8.87 2.24 -9.31
C VAL A 145 -10.08 1.47 -9.85
N ASP A 146 -10.77 0.72 -9.00
CA ASP A 146 -11.94 -0.06 -9.35
C ASP A 146 -13.12 0.83 -9.79
N SER A 147 -13.25 2.04 -9.24
CA SER A 147 -14.27 3.01 -9.71
C SER A 147 -14.03 3.45 -11.16
N VAL A 148 -12.78 3.59 -11.57
CA VAL A 148 -12.41 3.88 -12.97
C VAL A 148 -12.66 2.65 -13.84
N ARG A 149 -12.25 1.46 -13.41
CA ARG A 149 -12.50 0.19 -14.12
C ARG A 149 -13.98 -0.01 -14.39
N ALA A 150 -14.82 0.08 -13.36
CA ALA A 150 -16.26 -0.08 -13.45
C ALA A 150 -16.90 0.94 -14.41
N SER A 151 -16.41 2.18 -14.40
CA SER A 151 -16.93 3.27 -15.25
C SER A 151 -16.61 3.08 -16.72
N LEU A 152 -15.47 2.45 -17.05
CA LEU A 152 -14.98 2.28 -18.41
C LEU A 152 -15.29 0.90 -19.01
N TYR A 153 -15.60 -0.10 -18.18
CA TYR A 153 -15.90 -1.47 -18.61
C TYR A 153 -17.08 -1.55 -19.59
N GLY A 154 -16.95 -2.40 -20.61
CA GLY A 154 -17.97 -2.66 -21.63
C GLY A 154 -18.17 -1.55 -22.66
N LYS A 155 -17.42 -0.44 -22.55
CA LYS A 155 -17.43 0.68 -23.50
C LYS A 155 -16.40 0.45 -24.60
N THR A 156 -16.64 1.03 -25.77
CA THR A 156 -15.58 1.23 -26.77
C THR A 156 -14.54 2.24 -26.27
N VAL A 157 -13.35 2.27 -26.86
CA VAL A 157 -12.29 3.24 -26.49
C VAL A 157 -12.80 4.70 -26.51
N LYS A 158 -13.61 5.07 -27.51
CA LYS A 158 -14.16 6.42 -27.64
C LYS A 158 -15.19 6.74 -26.56
N GLU A 159 -16.12 5.83 -26.31
CA GLU A 159 -17.12 5.99 -25.24
C GLU A 159 -16.44 6.05 -23.86
N ALA A 160 -15.38 5.27 -23.66
CA ALA A 160 -14.58 5.28 -22.44
C ALA A 160 -13.82 6.59 -22.27
N ALA A 161 -13.20 7.14 -23.33
CA ALA A 161 -12.56 8.45 -23.30
C ALA A 161 -13.56 9.57 -22.92
N THR A 162 -14.76 9.55 -23.50
CA THR A 162 -15.84 10.48 -23.12
C THR A 162 -16.26 10.32 -21.65
N ALA A 163 -16.41 9.08 -21.18
CA ALA A 163 -16.75 8.83 -19.78
C ALA A 163 -15.65 9.32 -18.83
N LEU A 164 -14.38 9.09 -19.16
CA LEU A 164 -13.24 9.56 -18.39
C LEU A 164 -13.15 11.08 -18.36
N LEU A 165 -13.44 11.76 -19.48
CA LEU A 165 -13.55 13.22 -19.53
C LEU A 165 -14.64 13.74 -18.58
N ALA A 166 -15.80 13.09 -18.53
CA ALA A 166 -16.87 13.47 -17.61
C ALA A 166 -16.47 13.26 -16.13
N MET A 167 -15.78 12.16 -15.82
CA MET A 167 -15.21 11.92 -14.49
C MET A 167 -14.18 12.99 -14.12
N GLN A 168 -13.28 13.33 -15.04
CA GLN A 168 -12.26 14.36 -14.84
C GLN A 168 -12.91 15.75 -14.68
N ALA A 169 -13.90 16.11 -15.48
CA ALA A 169 -14.63 17.38 -15.35
C ALA A 169 -15.30 17.49 -13.98
N THR A 170 -15.95 16.41 -13.51
CA THR A 170 -16.52 16.35 -12.16
C THR A 170 -15.46 16.57 -11.08
N ALA A 171 -14.28 15.95 -11.21
CA ALA A 171 -13.20 16.10 -10.26
C ALA A 171 -12.57 17.51 -10.29
N GLN A 172 -12.41 18.12 -11.48
CA GLN A 172 -11.92 19.49 -11.63
C GLN A 172 -12.89 20.51 -11.01
N ALA A 173 -14.20 20.34 -11.21
CA ALA A 173 -15.23 21.19 -10.63
C ALA A 173 -15.10 21.27 -9.09
N GLN A 174 -14.76 20.16 -8.43
CA GLN A 174 -14.54 20.16 -6.98
C GLN A 174 -13.41 21.09 -6.53
N VAL A 175 -12.45 21.40 -7.40
CA VAL A 175 -11.29 22.26 -7.14
C VAL A 175 -11.51 23.68 -7.67
N SER A 176 -12.14 23.82 -8.83
CA SER A 176 -12.34 25.12 -9.48
C SER A 176 -13.52 25.90 -8.93
N ASP A 177 -14.57 25.22 -8.45
CA ASP A 177 -15.77 25.88 -7.97
C ASP A 177 -15.50 26.52 -6.61
N PRO A 178 -15.91 27.78 -6.37
CA PRO A 178 -15.72 28.45 -5.07
C PRO A 178 -16.37 27.73 -3.88
N ASP A 179 -17.41 26.95 -4.16
CA ASP A 179 -18.14 26.11 -3.19
C ASP A 179 -17.77 24.61 -3.32
N GLY A 180 -16.73 24.30 -4.09
CA GLY A 180 -16.27 22.94 -4.31
C GLY A 180 -15.69 22.31 -3.05
N ALA A 181 -16.06 21.05 -2.79
CA ALA A 181 -15.57 20.28 -1.64
C ALA A 181 -14.04 20.20 -1.55
N ALA A 182 -13.36 19.96 -2.68
CA ALA A 182 -11.90 19.90 -2.71
C ALA A 182 -11.28 21.28 -2.59
N ARG A 183 -11.95 22.32 -3.10
CA ARG A 183 -11.52 23.70 -2.93
C ARG A 183 -11.52 24.11 -1.45
N ASP A 184 -12.60 23.83 -0.74
CA ASP A 184 -12.69 24.11 0.71
C ASP A 184 -11.61 23.35 1.50
N LEU A 185 -11.39 22.08 1.19
CA LEU A 185 -10.33 21.29 1.82
C LEU A 185 -8.92 21.82 1.51
N LEU A 186 -8.66 22.33 0.31
CA LEU A 186 -7.39 22.98 -0.03
C LEU A 186 -7.18 24.28 0.74
N MET A 187 -8.23 25.10 0.91
CA MET A 187 -8.15 26.32 1.71
C MET A 187 -7.87 26.00 3.19
N ARG A 188 -8.50 24.95 3.71
CA ARG A 188 -8.25 24.46 5.08
C ARG A 188 -6.83 23.90 5.23
N LEU A 189 -6.36 23.16 4.23
CA LEU A 189 -4.98 22.68 4.18
C LEU A 189 -3.99 23.87 4.13
N GLU A 190 -4.29 24.94 3.38
CA GLU A 190 -3.44 26.14 3.34
C GLU A 190 -3.27 26.78 4.72
N THR A 191 -4.34 26.81 5.53
CA THR A 191 -4.29 27.33 6.91
C THR A 191 -3.26 26.58 7.76
N VAL A 192 -3.08 25.27 7.56
CA VAL A 192 -2.16 24.45 8.37
C VAL A 192 -0.80 24.27 7.68
N ASP A 193 -0.79 24.01 6.38
CA ASP A 193 0.37 23.77 5.54
C ASP A 193 0.20 24.40 4.14
N ALA A 194 0.49 25.70 4.05
CA ALA A 194 0.48 26.44 2.79
C ALA A 194 1.45 25.87 1.74
N THR A 195 2.53 25.19 2.16
CA THR A 195 3.50 24.61 1.22
C THR A 195 2.94 23.36 0.56
N ASP A 196 2.31 22.46 1.32
CA ASP A 196 1.62 21.30 0.76
C ASP A 196 0.44 21.73 -0.14
N ALA A 197 -0.36 22.70 0.31
CA ALA A 197 -1.46 23.23 -0.50
C ALA A 197 -0.98 23.78 -1.86
N ALA A 198 0.08 24.58 -1.87
CA ALA A 198 0.67 25.13 -3.10
C ALA A 198 1.34 24.05 -3.97
N GLY A 199 2.04 23.09 -3.37
CA GLY A 199 2.73 22.01 -4.08
C GLY A 199 1.80 21.07 -4.86
N ARG A 200 0.50 21.06 -4.54
CA ARG A 200 -0.51 20.24 -5.23
C ARG A 200 -1.04 20.86 -6.52
N ILE A 201 -0.89 22.18 -6.70
CA ILE A 201 -1.53 22.92 -7.80
C ILE A 201 -0.98 22.47 -9.15
N GLU A 202 0.34 22.51 -9.32
CA GLU A 202 0.98 22.20 -10.60
C GLU A 202 0.74 20.74 -11.04
N PRO A 203 0.88 19.71 -10.16
CA PRO A 203 0.51 18.34 -10.52
C PRO A 203 -0.96 18.20 -10.95
N LEU A 204 -1.89 18.87 -10.25
CA LEU A 204 -3.32 18.83 -10.60
C LEU A 204 -3.57 19.47 -11.98
N GLU A 205 -3.02 20.65 -12.24
CA GLU A 205 -3.16 21.36 -13.51
C GLU A 205 -2.57 20.56 -14.67
N ASN A 206 -1.38 19.98 -14.47
CA ASN A 206 -0.70 19.19 -15.48
C ASN A 206 -1.44 17.88 -15.79
N SER A 207 -1.90 17.16 -14.76
CA SER A 207 -2.71 15.95 -14.98
C SER A 207 -4.04 16.25 -15.64
N ALA A 208 -4.74 17.33 -15.25
CA ALA A 208 -5.98 17.75 -15.90
C ALA A 208 -5.80 18.01 -17.40
N ARG A 209 -4.74 18.73 -17.78
CA ARG A 209 -4.37 18.97 -19.19
C ARG A 209 -4.09 17.65 -19.92
N LEU A 210 -3.24 16.80 -19.35
CA LEU A 210 -2.86 15.54 -20.00
C LEU A 210 -4.04 14.59 -20.16
N VAL A 211 -4.99 14.54 -19.22
CA VAL A 211 -6.24 13.78 -19.41
C VAL A 211 -6.99 14.30 -20.65
N ALA A 212 -7.16 15.62 -20.77
CA ALA A 212 -7.87 16.21 -21.90
C ALA A 212 -7.19 15.91 -23.26
N GLU A 213 -5.87 16.13 -23.33
CA GLU A 213 -5.06 15.84 -24.53
C GLU A 213 -5.13 14.37 -24.94
N GLN A 214 -4.91 13.46 -23.99
CA GLN A 214 -4.87 12.03 -24.28
C GLN A 214 -6.25 11.47 -24.61
N CYS A 215 -7.33 11.95 -23.98
CA CYS A 215 -8.68 11.62 -24.40
C CYS A 215 -9.01 12.17 -25.79
N ALA A 216 -8.54 13.36 -26.16
CA ALA A 216 -8.72 13.90 -27.51
C ALA A 216 -8.02 13.03 -28.58
N ILE A 217 -6.82 12.52 -28.27
CA ILE A 217 -6.14 11.53 -29.11
C ILE A 217 -6.97 10.25 -29.20
N ALA A 218 -7.41 9.69 -28.07
CA ALA A 218 -8.22 8.46 -28.05
C ALA A 218 -9.55 8.58 -28.83
N LEU A 219 -10.16 9.77 -28.86
CA LEU A 219 -11.40 10.04 -29.60
C LEU A 219 -11.19 10.16 -31.12
N SER A 220 -10.05 10.70 -31.54
CA SER A 220 -9.75 11.03 -32.94
C SER A 220 -8.95 9.95 -33.67
N GLU A 221 -8.15 9.17 -32.95
CA GLU A 221 -7.29 8.13 -33.50
C GLU A 221 -8.12 7.00 -34.15
N LYS A 222 -7.66 6.54 -35.32
CA LYS A 222 -8.27 5.46 -36.10
C LYS A 222 -7.67 4.11 -35.75
N ASN A 223 -6.40 4.07 -35.38
CA ASN A 223 -5.75 2.85 -34.90
C ASN A 223 -6.20 2.56 -33.47
N GLU A 224 -6.99 1.50 -33.29
CA GLU A 224 -7.59 1.14 -32.00
C GLU A 224 -6.55 0.89 -30.89
N SER A 225 -5.38 0.33 -31.22
CA SER A 225 -4.30 0.10 -30.26
C SER A 225 -3.69 1.43 -29.77
N LYS A 226 -3.43 2.38 -30.69
CA LYS A 226 -2.96 3.72 -30.30
C LYS A 226 -4.00 4.50 -29.50
N ALA A 227 -5.28 4.39 -29.88
CA ALA A 227 -6.37 4.99 -29.14
C ALA A 227 -6.46 4.42 -27.71
N ALA A 228 -6.29 3.10 -27.56
CA ALA A 228 -6.26 2.42 -26.28
C ALA A 228 -5.06 2.84 -25.41
N GLN A 229 -3.87 3.03 -26.01
CA GLN A 229 -2.68 3.52 -25.30
C GLN A 229 -2.86 4.98 -24.82
N ALA A 230 -3.47 5.83 -25.65
CA ALA A 230 -3.83 7.19 -25.25
C ALA A 230 -4.84 7.17 -24.09
N LEU A 231 -5.88 6.34 -24.16
CA LEU A 231 -6.83 6.15 -23.05
C LEU A 231 -6.13 5.64 -21.78
N ALA A 232 -5.22 4.68 -21.87
CA ALA A 232 -4.44 4.21 -20.74
C ALA A 232 -3.63 5.33 -20.06
N THR A 233 -3.00 6.19 -20.87
CA THR A 233 -2.27 7.37 -20.36
C THR A 233 -3.23 8.36 -19.70
N ALA A 234 -4.40 8.61 -20.28
CA ALA A 234 -5.43 9.44 -19.66
C ALA A 234 -5.89 8.87 -18.31
N VAL A 235 -6.11 7.55 -18.20
CA VAL A 235 -6.46 6.89 -16.93
C VAL A 235 -5.37 7.10 -15.88
N ALA A 236 -4.11 6.94 -16.25
CA ALA A 236 -2.98 7.17 -15.33
C ALA A 236 -2.98 8.61 -14.77
N GLN A 237 -3.23 9.59 -15.63
CA GLN A 237 -3.26 11.01 -15.26
C GLN A 237 -4.50 11.36 -14.44
N HIS A 238 -5.65 10.77 -14.74
CA HIS A 238 -6.85 10.93 -13.93
C HIS A 238 -6.64 10.39 -12.51
N LEU A 239 -6.04 9.20 -12.38
CA LEU A 239 -5.68 8.63 -11.08
C LEU A 239 -4.67 9.51 -10.33
N ASN A 240 -3.69 10.09 -11.03
CA ASN A 240 -2.75 11.04 -10.42
C ASN A 240 -3.45 12.32 -9.93
N PHE A 241 -4.41 12.84 -10.69
CA PHE A 241 -5.23 13.97 -10.29
C PHE A 241 -5.99 13.66 -8.99
N LEU A 242 -6.69 12.52 -8.93
CA LEU A 242 -7.42 12.08 -7.74
C LEU A 242 -6.52 11.86 -6.52
N ASN A 243 -5.26 11.48 -6.72
CA ASN A 243 -4.27 11.31 -5.67
C ASN A 243 -3.79 12.65 -5.08
N HIS A 244 -3.72 13.71 -5.90
CA HIS A 244 -3.27 15.04 -5.45
C HIS A 244 -4.38 15.90 -4.87
N LEU A 245 -5.66 15.55 -5.09
CA LEU A 245 -6.78 16.19 -4.39
C LEU A 245 -6.51 16.21 -2.88
N PRO A 246 -6.82 17.31 -2.17
CA PRO A 246 -6.52 17.44 -0.74
C PRO A 246 -7.13 16.28 0.03
N VAL A 247 -6.44 15.86 1.10
CA VAL A 247 -6.82 14.78 2.02
C VAL A 247 -7.11 13.41 1.37
N SER A 248 -6.91 13.28 0.06
CA SER A 248 -7.01 12.00 -0.67
C SER A 248 -5.89 11.05 -0.28
N THR A 249 -4.72 11.64 -0.11
CA THR A 249 -3.49 11.03 0.37
C THR A 249 -2.93 11.99 1.40
N VAL A 250 -2.74 11.49 2.62
CA VAL A 250 -2.27 12.25 3.80
C VAL A 250 -0.90 11.75 4.22
N PRO A 251 -0.12 12.52 4.98
CA PRO A 251 1.17 12.04 5.46
C PRO A 251 1.02 10.73 6.22
N ALA A 252 1.88 9.76 5.89
CA ALA A 252 1.89 8.48 6.58
C ALA A 252 2.33 8.64 8.03
N ALA A 253 1.71 7.88 8.95
CA ALA A 253 2.09 7.88 10.37
C ALA A 253 3.49 7.29 10.63
N SER A 254 4.07 6.62 9.63
CA SER A 254 5.43 6.09 9.69
C SER A 254 6.07 6.17 8.31
N ALA A 255 7.40 6.13 8.27
CA ALA A 255 8.16 6.09 7.02
C ALA A 255 7.76 4.94 6.08
N ARG A 256 7.16 3.86 6.61
CA ARG A 256 6.73 2.69 5.84
C ARG A 256 5.35 2.87 5.18
N GLY A 257 4.57 3.88 5.57
CA GLY A 257 3.15 3.96 5.17
C GLY A 257 2.27 2.93 5.90
N SER A 258 0.97 3.01 5.65
CA SER A 258 -0.02 2.00 6.03
C SER A 258 0.29 0.69 5.29
N THR A 259 0.35 -0.42 6.02
CA THR A 259 0.63 -1.75 5.47
C THR A 259 -0.60 -2.40 4.80
N GLY A 260 -1.63 -1.61 4.43
CA GLY A 260 -2.80 -2.10 3.70
C GLY A 260 -3.56 -3.19 4.46
N SER A 261 -3.96 -2.88 5.71
CA SER A 261 -4.57 -3.74 6.74
C SER A 261 -5.82 -4.54 6.31
N GLY A 262 -5.67 -5.45 5.35
CA GLY A 262 -6.74 -6.30 4.82
C GLY A 262 -7.46 -5.75 3.58
N GLU A 263 -6.95 -4.69 2.92
CA GLU A 263 -7.59 -4.10 1.73
C GLU A 263 -7.92 -5.16 0.66
N GLY A 264 -6.97 -6.06 0.36
CA GLY A 264 -7.18 -7.16 -0.59
C GLY A 264 -8.29 -8.12 -0.19
N THR A 265 -8.41 -8.43 1.10
CA THR A 265 -9.46 -9.32 1.64
C THR A 265 -10.84 -8.70 1.46
N TYR A 266 -11.00 -7.42 1.85
CA TYR A 266 -12.29 -6.74 1.77
C TYR A 266 -12.67 -6.42 0.32
N ARG A 267 -11.71 -6.02 -0.51
CA ARG A 267 -11.90 -5.92 -1.96
C ARG A 267 -12.36 -7.24 -2.57
N GLY A 268 -11.72 -8.36 -2.22
CA GLY A 268 -12.11 -9.68 -2.71
C GLY A 268 -13.55 -10.05 -2.35
N ALA A 269 -13.98 -9.74 -1.12
CA ALA A 269 -15.37 -9.93 -0.70
C ALA A 269 -16.36 -9.07 -1.51
N LEU A 270 -16.02 -7.80 -1.78
CA LEU A 270 -16.83 -6.89 -2.59
C LEU A 270 -16.94 -7.40 -4.03
N LEU A 271 -15.81 -7.75 -4.67
CA LEU A 271 -15.80 -8.27 -6.04
C LEU A 271 -16.61 -9.57 -6.19
N ALA A 272 -16.47 -10.50 -5.23
CA ALA A 272 -17.22 -11.74 -5.24
C ALA A 272 -18.74 -11.50 -5.14
N TYR A 273 -19.16 -10.53 -4.31
CA TYR A 273 -20.55 -10.15 -4.19
C TYR A 273 -21.06 -9.45 -5.46
N GLU A 274 -20.30 -8.50 -6.01
CA GLU A 274 -20.64 -7.81 -7.27
C GLU A 274 -20.83 -8.80 -8.42
N ALA A 275 -19.90 -9.75 -8.60
CA ALA A 275 -19.98 -10.77 -9.63
C ALA A 275 -21.24 -11.65 -9.46
N LYS A 276 -21.53 -12.07 -8.22
CA LYS A 276 -22.72 -12.86 -7.89
C LYS A 276 -24.01 -12.06 -8.16
N ALA A 277 -24.06 -10.80 -7.73
CA ALA A 277 -25.24 -9.94 -7.87
C ALA A 277 -25.52 -9.62 -9.35
N ALA A 278 -24.47 -9.31 -10.13
CA ALA A 278 -24.58 -9.06 -11.56
C ALA A 278 -25.11 -10.29 -12.31
N LYS A 279 -24.60 -11.49 -12.00
CA LYS A 279 -25.10 -12.74 -12.58
C LYS A 279 -26.59 -12.96 -12.29
N LEU A 280 -27.00 -12.79 -11.02
CA LEU A 280 -28.39 -12.97 -10.63
C LEU A 280 -29.33 -11.94 -11.28
N ALA A 281 -28.87 -10.71 -11.48
CA ALA A 281 -29.62 -9.68 -12.20
C ALA A 281 -29.80 -10.03 -13.69
N ALA A 282 -28.75 -10.58 -14.32
CA ALA A 282 -28.80 -11.04 -15.71
C ALA A 282 -29.75 -12.23 -15.89
N ASP A 283 -29.69 -13.24 -15.02
CA ASP A 283 -30.48 -14.47 -15.13
C ASP A 283 -31.99 -14.25 -14.94
N LYS A 284 -32.38 -13.26 -14.11
CA LYS A 284 -33.78 -13.08 -13.69
C LYS A 284 -34.53 -11.96 -14.41
N GLY A 285 -33.87 -11.19 -15.28
CA GLY A 285 -34.46 -10.04 -15.96
C GLY A 285 -35.12 -9.01 -15.02
N THR A 286 -34.80 -9.05 -13.73
CA THR A 286 -35.43 -8.30 -12.63
C THR A 286 -34.37 -7.85 -11.63
N ALA A 287 -34.70 -6.89 -10.77
CA ALA A 287 -33.80 -6.39 -9.73
C ALA A 287 -33.17 -7.53 -8.92
N ALA A 288 -31.87 -7.44 -8.65
CA ALA A 288 -31.11 -8.45 -7.92
C ALA A 288 -31.85 -8.86 -6.63
N PRO A 289 -31.85 -10.16 -6.25
CA PRO A 289 -32.57 -10.63 -5.08
C PRO A 289 -32.10 -9.88 -3.82
N LYS A 290 -33.04 -9.58 -2.91
CA LYS A 290 -32.72 -8.91 -1.65
C LYS A 290 -31.62 -9.69 -0.91
N PRO A 291 -30.49 -9.05 -0.56
CA PRO A 291 -29.40 -9.72 0.14
C PRO A 291 -29.87 -10.21 1.50
N ARG A 292 -29.31 -11.34 1.95
CA ARG A 292 -29.56 -11.85 3.30
C ARG A 292 -28.92 -10.92 4.33
N THR A 293 -29.44 -10.89 5.55
CA THR A 293 -28.93 -9.99 6.61
C THR A 293 -27.43 -10.15 6.89
N TYR A 294 -26.88 -11.37 6.82
CA TYR A 294 -25.44 -11.57 6.98
C TYR A 294 -24.64 -10.98 5.81
N GLU A 295 -25.12 -11.13 4.56
CA GLU A 295 -24.48 -10.55 3.37
C GLU A 295 -24.50 -9.02 3.45
N GLN A 296 -25.59 -8.42 3.93
CA GLN A 296 -25.68 -6.97 4.17
C GLN A 296 -24.63 -6.50 5.18
N ASN A 297 -24.45 -7.25 6.28
CA ASN A 297 -23.47 -6.93 7.31
C ASN A 297 -22.02 -7.12 6.82
N ASP A 298 -21.77 -8.16 6.03
CA ASP A 298 -20.47 -8.44 5.43
C ASP A 298 -20.11 -7.34 4.42
N MET A 299 -21.03 -6.95 3.54
CA MET A 299 -20.82 -5.87 2.57
C MET A 299 -20.61 -4.52 3.26
N ARG A 300 -21.42 -4.21 4.26
CA ARG A 300 -21.21 -3.01 5.08
C ARG A 300 -19.81 -3.03 5.70
N THR A 301 -19.41 -4.14 6.32
CA THR A 301 -18.08 -4.26 6.92
C THR A 301 -16.97 -4.09 5.89
N ALA A 302 -17.08 -4.74 4.73
CA ALA A 302 -16.09 -4.65 3.67
C ALA A 302 -15.96 -3.21 3.13
N LEU A 303 -17.08 -2.52 2.85
CA LEU A 303 -17.08 -1.13 2.41
C LEU A 303 -16.36 -0.23 3.41
N TRP A 304 -16.69 -0.31 4.70
CA TRP A 304 -16.05 0.53 5.72
C TRP A 304 -14.58 0.19 5.94
N LYS A 305 -14.17 -1.05 5.72
CA LYS A 305 -12.77 -1.44 5.79
C LYS A 305 -11.95 -1.02 4.57
N MET A 306 -12.61 -0.53 3.52
CA MET A 306 -11.99 0.18 2.40
C MET A 306 -11.80 1.69 2.68
N PHE A 307 -12.11 2.16 3.91
CA PHE A 307 -11.83 3.51 4.40
C PHE A 307 -10.75 3.49 5.49
N ALA A 308 -9.70 4.29 5.33
CA ALA A 308 -8.58 4.35 6.26
C ALA A 308 -8.88 5.34 7.40
N PHE A 309 -9.64 4.87 8.39
CA PHE A 309 -10.02 5.69 9.56
C PHE A 309 -8.82 6.31 10.28
N ASP A 310 -7.72 5.58 10.44
CA ASP A 310 -6.53 6.09 11.13
C ASP A 310 -5.91 7.28 10.37
N ALA A 311 -5.96 7.27 9.03
CA ALA A 311 -5.53 8.39 8.19
C ALA A 311 -6.50 9.58 8.30
N ALA A 312 -7.81 9.31 8.26
CA ALA A 312 -8.84 10.32 8.41
C ALA A 312 -8.80 11.02 9.79
N MET A 313 -8.53 10.27 10.88
CA MET A 313 -8.41 10.83 12.22
C MET A 313 -7.23 11.79 12.33
N ARG A 314 -6.04 11.40 11.85
CA ARG A 314 -4.84 12.24 11.89
C ARG A 314 -5.03 13.55 11.13
N GLU A 315 -5.62 13.46 9.94
CA GLU A 315 -5.78 14.63 9.07
C GLU A 315 -6.90 15.56 9.53
N SER A 316 -7.95 15.02 10.15
CA SER A 316 -9.11 15.81 10.59
C SER A 316 -8.91 16.49 11.94
N TYR A 317 -7.92 16.10 12.74
CA TYR A 317 -7.80 16.57 14.12
C TYR A 317 -9.09 16.32 14.94
N VAL A 318 -9.81 15.22 14.68
CA VAL A 318 -11.11 14.94 15.33
C VAL A 318 -11.01 14.80 16.85
N GLU A 319 -9.88 14.32 17.37
CA GLU A 319 -9.60 14.26 18.80
C GLU A 319 -9.69 15.63 19.48
N TYR A 320 -9.39 16.72 18.77
CA TYR A 320 -9.48 18.10 19.26
C TYR A 320 -10.92 18.63 19.17
N ALA A 321 -11.71 18.15 18.21
CA ALA A 321 -13.14 18.44 18.14
C ALA A 321 -13.91 17.84 19.32
N LEU A 322 -13.46 16.69 19.81
CA LEU A 322 -14.08 15.96 20.92
C LEU A 322 -13.65 16.51 22.30
N ASN A 323 -12.53 17.23 22.35
CA ASN A 323 -12.07 17.92 23.56
C ASN A 323 -11.51 19.31 23.20
N PRO A 324 -12.38 20.32 23.04
CA PRO A 324 -11.94 21.67 22.65
C PRO A 324 -11.09 22.37 23.73
N GLN A 325 -11.30 22.03 25.01
CA GLN A 325 -10.60 22.66 26.13
C GLN A 325 -9.09 22.35 26.13
N SER A 326 -8.70 21.15 25.67
CA SER A 326 -7.31 20.72 25.67
C SER A 326 -6.46 21.32 24.54
N TYR A 327 -7.07 22.09 23.62
CA TYR A 327 -6.36 22.77 22.55
C TYR A 327 -5.29 23.74 23.07
N GLY A 328 -5.64 24.57 24.05
CA GLY A 328 -4.73 25.57 24.64
C GLY A 328 -3.51 24.91 25.29
N ASP A 329 -3.71 23.72 25.86
CA ASP A 329 -2.67 22.99 26.57
C ASP A 329 -1.60 22.43 25.64
N VAL A 330 -1.88 22.21 24.35
CA VAL A 330 -0.93 21.52 23.45
C VAL A 330 0.33 22.33 23.21
N ALA A 331 0.17 23.63 22.99
CA ALA A 331 1.30 24.53 22.80
C ALA A 331 2.15 24.63 24.07
N GLU A 332 1.49 24.63 25.24
CA GLU A 332 2.16 24.67 26.53
C GLU A 332 2.88 23.35 26.83
N GLN A 333 2.23 22.21 26.61
CA GLN A 333 2.81 20.87 26.72
C GLN A 333 4.03 20.73 25.81
N TYR A 334 3.94 21.20 24.56
CA TYR A 334 5.07 21.16 23.64
C TYR A 334 6.25 22.00 24.13
N SER A 335 5.98 23.25 24.53
CA SER A 335 6.99 24.14 25.10
C SER A 335 7.67 23.52 26.32
N GLU A 336 6.89 22.83 27.15
CA GLU A 336 7.39 22.12 28.32
C GLU A 336 8.27 20.93 27.94
N LEU A 337 7.87 20.12 26.97
CA LEU A 337 8.67 19.00 26.46
C LEU A 337 9.97 19.48 25.79
N GLN A 338 9.97 20.64 25.11
CA GLN A 338 11.19 21.25 24.58
C GLN A 338 12.16 21.63 25.71
N LYS A 339 11.68 22.32 26.76
CA LYS A 339 12.51 22.66 27.92
C LYS A 339 13.10 21.42 28.58
N VAL A 340 12.27 20.40 28.80
CA VAL A 340 12.71 19.10 29.35
C VAL A 340 13.78 18.47 28.45
N ASN A 341 13.60 18.49 27.12
CA ASN A 341 14.59 17.95 26.20
C ASN A 341 15.94 18.67 26.32
N ASP A 342 15.94 19.99 26.37
CA ASP A 342 17.16 20.80 26.50
C ASP A 342 17.88 20.53 27.84
N GLU A 343 17.12 20.37 28.92
CA GLU A 343 17.67 20.01 30.24
C GLU A 343 18.21 18.57 30.25
N LEU A 344 17.56 17.63 29.56
CA LEU A 344 18.08 16.28 29.37
C LEU A 344 19.36 16.25 28.53
N ASP A 345 19.47 17.09 27.51
CA ASP A 345 20.70 17.21 26.72
C ASP A 345 21.87 17.77 27.55
N LYS A 346 21.61 18.68 28.49
CA LYS A 346 22.60 19.10 29.50
C LYS A 346 23.01 17.95 30.42
N ALA A 347 22.05 17.16 30.93
CA ALA A 347 22.34 16.00 31.76
C ALA A 347 23.15 14.92 31.02
N LEU A 348 22.84 14.65 29.75
CA LEU A 348 23.61 13.74 28.90
C LEU A 348 25.00 14.31 28.55
N THR A 349 25.15 15.63 28.47
CA THR A 349 26.46 16.28 28.35
C THR A 349 27.30 16.07 29.62
N ALA A 350 26.68 16.12 30.81
CA ALA A 350 27.34 15.74 32.06
C ALA A 350 27.76 14.26 32.07
N VAL A 351 26.94 13.35 31.52
CA VAL A 351 27.35 11.94 31.29
C VAL A 351 28.59 11.86 30.40
N ALA A 352 28.62 12.65 29.32
CA ALA A 352 29.68 12.62 28.30
C ALA A 352 31.00 13.25 28.74
N THR A 353 30.97 14.22 29.67
CA THR A 353 32.15 14.97 30.14
C THR A 353 32.56 14.62 31.55
N ASN A 354 31.72 13.90 32.29
CA ASN A 354 31.80 13.66 33.74
C ASN A 354 31.67 14.90 34.64
N LYS A 355 31.47 16.10 34.08
CA LYS A 355 31.35 17.34 34.85
C LYS A 355 29.90 17.55 35.28
N GLY A 356 29.66 18.01 36.52
CA GLY A 356 28.30 18.30 37.03
C GLY A 356 27.40 17.07 37.19
N ARG A 357 28.00 15.90 37.42
CA ARG A 357 27.30 14.60 37.45
C ARG A 357 26.28 14.51 38.61
N VAL A 358 26.62 15.05 39.78
CA VAL A 358 25.78 14.94 40.98
C VAL A 358 24.53 15.80 40.82
N GLU A 359 24.70 17.01 40.31
CA GLU A 359 23.65 17.97 40.01
C GLU A 359 22.71 17.39 38.95
N ALA A 360 23.25 16.93 37.82
CA ALA A 360 22.47 16.31 36.75
C ALA A 360 21.66 15.10 37.24
N LEU A 361 22.21 14.27 38.13
CA LEU A 361 21.49 13.12 38.69
C LEU A 361 20.36 13.55 39.64
N LYS A 362 20.55 14.65 40.38
CA LYS A 362 19.54 15.24 41.27
C LYS A 362 18.37 15.84 40.50
N ASP A 363 18.62 16.38 39.31
CA ASP A 363 17.61 17.06 38.49
C ASP A 363 16.69 16.08 37.73
N ILE A 364 17.20 14.89 37.35
CA ILE A 364 16.43 13.92 36.54
C ILE A 364 15.07 13.53 37.15
N PRO A 365 14.93 13.24 38.46
CA PRO A 365 13.61 12.97 39.05
C PRO A 365 12.61 14.09 38.81
N GLY A 366 13.04 15.36 38.86
CA GLY A 366 12.20 16.52 38.54
C GLY A 366 11.80 16.55 37.07
N LEU A 367 12.73 16.23 36.16
CA LEU A 367 12.44 16.11 34.73
C LEU A 367 11.43 15.00 34.43
N LEU A 368 11.60 13.82 35.05
CA LEU A 368 10.66 12.72 34.94
C LEU A 368 9.28 13.09 35.48
N GLY A 369 9.22 13.85 36.60
CA GLY A 369 7.96 14.39 37.13
C GLY A 369 7.26 15.30 36.14
N ARG A 370 7.97 16.25 35.53
CA ARG A 370 7.43 17.16 34.49
C ARG A 370 6.94 16.42 33.25
N ILE A 371 7.69 15.40 32.81
CA ILE A 371 7.26 14.51 31.72
C ILE A 371 5.97 13.78 32.12
N ASP A 372 5.92 13.23 33.34
CA ASP A 372 4.76 12.53 33.85
C ASP A 372 3.55 13.45 34.01
N ASP A 373 3.75 14.71 34.37
CA ASP A 373 2.68 15.72 34.44
C ASP A 373 2.13 15.99 33.05
N VAL A 374 3.00 16.19 32.05
CA VAL A 374 2.60 16.24 30.64
C VAL A 374 1.97 14.93 30.17
N GLN A 375 2.25 13.77 30.79
CA GLN A 375 1.58 12.49 30.49
C GLN A 375 0.24 12.30 31.25
N LYS A 376 -0.04 13.12 32.27
CA LYS A 376 -1.26 13.05 33.09
C LYS A 376 -2.29 14.12 32.76
N THR A 377 -1.91 15.20 32.08
CA THR A 377 -2.86 16.20 31.58
C THR A 377 -4.00 15.52 30.83
N ALA A 378 -5.25 15.81 31.20
CA ALA A 378 -6.39 15.20 30.52
C ALA A 378 -6.37 15.58 29.03
N GLY A 379 -6.48 14.60 28.13
CA GLY A 379 -6.53 14.86 26.69
C GLY A 379 -5.17 14.98 25.98
N ILE A 380 -4.10 14.37 26.49
CA ILE A 380 -2.79 14.43 25.80
C ILE A 380 -2.83 13.74 24.45
N TYR A 381 -2.40 14.48 23.45
CA TYR A 381 -2.44 14.09 22.06
C TYR A 381 -1.32 13.14 21.66
N GLN A 382 -1.53 12.32 20.62
CA GLN A 382 -0.58 11.27 20.21
C GLN A 382 0.85 11.79 20.02
N GLY A 383 1.00 12.97 19.41
CA GLY A 383 2.29 13.62 19.21
C GLY A 383 2.99 13.93 20.53
N MET A 384 2.26 14.57 21.45
CA MET A 384 2.77 14.92 22.78
C MET A 384 3.06 13.69 23.63
N HIS A 385 2.17 12.69 23.63
CA HIS A 385 2.38 11.45 24.37
C HIS A 385 3.59 10.67 23.85
N ARG A 386 3.77 10.58 22.53
CA ARG A 386 4.95 9.94 21.91
C ARG A 386 6.23 10.71 22.22
N ALA A 387 6.19 12.04 22.16
CA ALA A 387 7.33 12.88 22.53
C ALA A 387 7.68 12.72 24.01
N ALA A 388 6.70 12.79 24.90
CA ALA A 388 6.87 12.54 26.34
C ALA A 388 7.44 11.14 26.62
N GLY A 389 6.92 10.10 25.97
CA GLY A 389 7.44 8.74 26.09
C GLY A 389 8.89 8.59 25.58
N ALA A 390 9.24 9.24 24.46
CA ALA A 390 10.61 9.27 23.96
C ALA A 390 11.56 10.01 24.92
N LEU A 391 11.11 11.13 25.49
CA LEU A 391 11.88 11.89 26.49
C LEU A 391 11.99 11.14 27.82
N LYS A 392 10.97 10.39 28.23
CA LYS A 392 11.02 9.52 29.40
C LYS A 392 12.08 8.44 29.23
N ALA A 393 12.11 7.79 28.07
CA ALA A 393 13.15 6.81 27.75
C ALA A 393 14.55 7.45 27.71
N LYS A 394 14.67 8.67 27.17
CA LYS A 394 15.92 9.47 27.17
C LYS A 394 16.38 9.82 28.58
N ALA A 395 15.46 10.22 29.46
CA ALA A 395 15.71 10.54 30.86
C ALA A 395 16.17 9.31 31.66
N GLU A 396 15.53 8.16 31.44
CA GLU A 396 15.89 6.90 32.08
C GLU A 396 17.28 6.39 31.65
N ASP A 397 17.61 6.54 30.36
CA ASP A 397 18.94 6.25 29.85
C ASP A 397 20.01 7.19 30.47
N ALA A 398 19.71 8.49 30.57
CA ALA A 398 20.58 9.46 31.24
C ALA A 398 20.79 9.09 32.72
N ARG A 399 19.73 8.76 33.45
CA ARG A 399 19.76 8.35 34.87
C ARG A 399 20.67 7.16 35.08
N THR A 400 20.44 6.10 34.30
CA THR A 400 21.19 4.86 34.37
C THR A 400 22.68 5.11 34.13
N ARG A 401 23.02 5.94 33.13
CA ARG A 401 24.42 6.25 32.81
C ARG A 401 25.09 7.14 33.85
N LEU A 402 24.38 8.12 34.41
CA LEU A 402 24.87 8.96 35.50
C LEU A 402 25.12 8.15 36.77
N GLN A 403 24.60 6.93 36.92
CA GLN A 403 24.92 6.06 38.07
C GLN A 403 26.15 5.18 37.81
N GLN A 404 26.50 4.92 36.55
CA GLN A 404 27.64 4.09 36.18
C GLN A 404 28.98 4.85 36.28
N PRO A 405 30.12 4.15 36.46
CA PRO A 405 31.45 4.74 36.33
C PRO A 405 31.68 5.39 34.97
N HIS A 406 32.54 6.41 34.91
CA HIS A 406 32.87 7.06 33.64
C HIS A 406 33.71 6.14 32.74
N THR A 407 33.26 5.97 31.50
CA THR A 407 34.02 5.30 30.44
C THR A 407 33.86 6.05 29.12
N ALA A 408 34.85 5.95 28.23
CA ALA A 408 34.78 6.55 26.89
C ALA A 408 33.54 6.07 26.12
N ARG A 409 33.19 4.78 26.23
CA ARG A 409 32.00 4.18 25.61
C ARG A 409 30.70 4.79 26.13
N ARG A 410 30.59 5.02 27.44
CA ARG A 410 29.44 5.70 28.05
C ARG A 410 29.28 7.09 27.46
N ALA A 411 30.37 7.85 27.39
CA ALA A 411 30.38 9.20 26.86
C ALA A 411 30.01 9.27 25.38
N GLU A 412 30.57 8.37 24.56
CA GLU A 412 30.22 8.26 23.14
C GLU A 412 28.73 7.92 22.95
N THR A 413 28.19 7.02 23.76
CA THR A 413 26.78 6.65 23.67
C THR A 413 25.87 7.81 24.07
N ALA A 414 26.21 8.56 25.13
CA ALA A 414 25.45 9.75 25.50
C ALA A 414 25.41 10.81 24.38
N ARG A 415 26.54 11.04 23.70
CA ARG A 415 26.58 11.91 22.51
C ARG A 415 25.68 11.40 21.38
N LYS A 416 25.63 10.08 21.16
CA LYS A 416 24.72 9.47 20.17
C LYS A 416 23.24 9.65 20.55
N VAL A 417 22.90 9.63 21.83
CA VAL A 417 21.53 9.86 22.30
C VAL A 417 21.13 11.34 22.13
N ILE A 418 22.04 12.28 22.41
CA ILE A 418 21.85 13.71 22.13
C ILE A 418 21.61 13.91 20.63
N ALA A 419 22.49 13.36 19.78
CA ALA A 419 22.41 13.46 18.32
C ALA A 419 21.38 12.50 17.69
N SER A 420 20.47 11.93 18.47
CA SER A 420 19.50 10.95 17.98
C SER A 420 18.47 11.62 17.07
N ALA A 421 18.59 11.39 15.76
CA ALA A 421 17.63 11.85 14.76
C ALA A 421 16.19 11.39 15.08
N LYS A 422 16.02 10.22 15.73
CA LYS A 422 14.71 9.71 16.14
C LYS A 422 14.03 10.63 17.14
N ASN A 423 14.73 11.10 18.17
CA ASN A 423 14.15 11.95 19.21
C ASN A 423 13.83 13.34 18.66
N ALA A 424 14.74 13.90 17.85
CA ALA A 424 14.53 15.16 17.17
C ALA A 424 13.31 15.10 16.24
N HIS A 425 13.14 14.00 15.49
CA HIS A 425 12.00 13.80 14.61
C HIS A 425 10.67 13.74 15.37
N ILE A 426 10.57 12.96 16.45
CA ILE A 426 9.34 12.86 17.26
C ILE A 426 8.96 14.22 17.88
N LEU A 427 9.94 14.98 18.38
CA LEU A 427 9.69 16.33 18.88
C LEU A 427 9.30 17.32 17.77
N ALA A 428 9.87 17.19 16.57
CA ALA A 428 9.47 18.00 15.42
C ALA A 428 8.03 17.71 15.00
N GLU A 429 7.60 16.43 14.99
CA GLU A 429 6.22 16.05 14.73
C GLU A 429 5.25 16.65 15.77
N ALA A 430 5.61 16.54 17.05
CA ALA A 430 4.83 17.16 18.12
C ALA A 430 4.73 18.69 17.95
N GLY A 431 5.85 19.34 17.61
CA GLY A 431 5.89 20.78 17.36
C GLY A 431 5.06 21.22 16.17
N GLN A 432 5.03 20.42 15.09
CA GLN A 432 4.19 20.66 13.94
C GLN A 432 2.71 20.62 14.33
N VAL A 433 2.28 19.59 15.07
CA VAL A 433 0.90 19.50 15.56
C VAL A 433 0.53 20.70 16.44
N ALA A 434 1.40 21.09 17.37
CA ALA A 434 1.16 22.27 18.20
C ALA A 434 1.03 23.56 17.36
N ALA A 435 1.85 23.71 16.32
CA ALA A 435 1.79 24.85 15.41
C ALA A 435 0.53 24.85 14.55
N ASP A 436 0.12 23.70 14.02
CA ASP A 436 -1.06 23.57 13.17
C ASP A 436 -2.33 23.87 13.97
N LEU A 437 -2.43 23.31 15.17
CA LEU A 437 -3.48 23.68 16.10
C LEU A 437 -3.46 25.18 16.36
N LYS A 438 -2.30 25.76 16.73
CA LYS A 438 -2.19 27.21 16.94
C LYS A 438 -2.79 28.05 15.80
N LYS A 439 -2.67 27.59 14.55
CA LYS A 439 -3.28 28.24 13.37
C LYS A 439 -4.79 27.99 13.25
N ILE A 440 -5.25 26.78 13.53
CA ILE A 440 -6.67 26.41 13.48
C ILE A 440 -7.50 27.14 14.55
N GLY A 441 -6.95 27.33 15.75
CA GLY A 441 -7.65 28.02 16.84
C GLY A 441 -8.89 27.28 17.33
N ASP A 442 -9.89 28.07 17.76
CA ASP A 442 -11.23 27.60 18.15
C ASP A 442 -12.01 26.96 16.98
N GLY A 443 -11.49 27.04 15.75
CA GLY A 443 -12.06 26.41 14.56
C GLY A 443 -11.81 24.90 14.43
N ALA A 444 -11.12 24.27 15.38
CA ALA A 444 -10.76 22.84 15.29
C ALA A 444 -11.97 21.89 15.17
N PRO A 445 -13.06 22.07 15.94
CA PRO A 445 -14.26 21.25 15.78
C PRO A 445 -14.86 21.37 14.37
N GLU A 446 -14.85 22.58 13.83
CA GLU A 446 -15.35 22.86 12.50
C GLU A 446 -14.50 22.19 11.41
N TYR A 447 -13.18 22.36 11.50
CA TYR A 447 -12.21 21.75 10.60
C TYR A 447 -12.41 20.22 10.55
N ALA A 448 -12.52 19.58 11.72
CA ALA A 448 -12.74 18.15 11.82
C ALA A 448 -14.03 17.71 11.14
N VAL A 449 -15.16 18.36 11.43
CA VAL A 449 -16.46 18.04 10.82
C VAL A 449 -16.39 18.10 9.30
N VAL A 450 -15.76 19.14 8.76
CA VAL A 450 -15.68 19.35 7.31
C VAL A 450 -14.76 18.34 6.64
N VAL A 451 -13.57 18.10 7.19
CA VAL A 451 -12.64 17.10 6.65
C VAL A 451 -13.28 15.71 6.66
N LEU A 452 -13.84 15.30 7.80
CA LEU A 452 -14.48 14.01 7.96
C LEU A 452 -15.68 13.81 7.01
N SER A 453 -16.55 14.80 6.90
CA SER A 453 -17.74 14.72 6.03
C SER A 453 -17.36 14.60 4.56
N ASN A 454 -16.37 15.38 4.10
CA ASN A 454 -15.90 15.31 2.72
C ASN A 454 -15.16 14.01 2.41
N LEU A 455 -14.34 13.50 3.35
CA LEU A 455 -13.68 12.20 3.20
C LEU A 455 -14.68 11.05 3.11
N LEU A 456 -15.71 11.05 3.97
CA LEU A 456 -16.77 10.05 3.92
C LEU A 456 -17.55 10.12 2.61
N TYR A 457 -17.95 11.33 2.20
CA TYR A 457 -18.66 11.55 0.96
C TYR A 457 -17.86 11.03 -0.24
N LYS A 458 -16.57 11.38 -0.31
CA LYS A 458 -15.66 10.90 -1.35
C LYS A 458 -15.59 9.37 -1.34
N HIS A 459 -15.38 8.77 -0.16
CA HIS A 459 -15.29 7.32 -0.01
C HIS A 459 -16.54 6.62 -0.55
N LEU A 460 -17.73 7.03 -0.10
CA LEU A 460 -18.99 6.41 -0.53
C LEU A 460 -19.28 6.65 -2.01
N ARG A 461 -18.90 7.81 -2.57
CA ARG A 461 -19.01 8.05 -4.01
C ARG A 461 -18.12 7.10 -4.82
N VAL A 462 -16.89 6.89 -4.37
CA VAL A 462 -15.95 5.93 -5.00
C VAL A 462 -16.48 4.50 -4.88
N MET A 463 -16.96 4.11 -3.71
CA MET A 463 -17.55 2.78 -3.50
C MET A 463 -18.82 2.58 -4.32
N ALA A 464 -19.68 3.59 -4.47
CA ALA A 464 -20.89 3.51 -5.29
C ALA A 464 -20.58 3.34 -6.77
N ALA A 465 -19.53 4.02 -7.26
CA ALA A 465 -19.07 3.88 -8.63
C ALA A 465 -18.40 2.53 -8.90
N ALA A 466 -17.66 1.98 -7.93
CA ALA A 466 -16.99 0.69 -8.05
C ALA A 466 -17.93 -0.50 -7.80
N TYR A 467 -18.61 -0.51 -6.65
CA TYR A 467 -19.37 -1.63 -6.09
C TYR A 467 -20.84 -1.25 -5.83
N PRO A 468 -21.61 -0.87 -6.87
CA PRO A 468 -22.96 -0.38 -6.69
C PRO A 468 -23.90 -1.41 -6.05
N HIS A 469 -23.75 -2.71 -6.34
CA HIS A 469 -24.60 -3.74 -5.74
C HIS A 469 -24.32 -3.89 -4.23
N ALA A 470 -23.05 -3.85 -3.82
CA ALA A 470 -22.64 -3.93 -2.42
C ALA A 470 -23.09 -2.68 -1.63
N VAL A 471 -22.99 -1.50 -2.24
CA VAL A 471 -23.46 -0.21 -1.69
C VAL A 471 -24.98 -0.22 -1.49
N THR A 472 -25.74 -0.65 -2.51
CA THR A 472 -27.19 -0.85 -2.39
C THR A 472 -27.53 -1.89 -1.30
N ALA A 473 -26.79 -3.00 -1.23
CA ALA A 473 -27.00 -4.04 -0.22
C ALA A 473 -26.72 -3.55 1.20
N ALA A 474 -25.72 -2.69 1.39
CA ALA A 474 -25.37 -2.12 2.68
C ALA A 474 -26.37 -1.05 3.16
N GLY A 475 -27.15 -0.47 2.23
CA GLY A 475 -28.11 0.60 2.49
C GLY A 475 -27.46 1.97 2.72
N LEU A 476 -26.36 2.25 2.01
CA LEU A 476 -25.59 3.49 2.12
C LEU A 476 -25.20 3.95 0.71
N PRO A 477 -25.52 5.16 0.21
CA PRO A 477 -26.40 6.21 0.77
C PRO A 477 -27.88 5.78 0.89
N ASP A 478 -28.76 6.68 1.34
CA ASP A 478 -30.21 6.44 1.32
C ASP A 478 -30.65 6.01 -0.09
N PRO A 479 -31.33 4.86 -0.24
CA PRO A 479 -31.56 4.25 -1.55
C PRO A 479 -32.52 5.04 -2.43
N VAL A 480 -33.28 5.99 -1.88
CA VAL A 480 -34.27 6.78 -2.62
C VAL A 480 -33.69 8.14 -3.02
N SER A 481 -33.15 8.88 -2.06
CA SER A 481 -32.64 10.24 -2.26
C SER A 481 -31.18 10.29 -2.71
N GLY A 482 -30.43 9.19 -2.53
CA GLY A 482 -28.98 9.17 -2.70
C GLY A 482 -28.24 10.06 -1.69
N LYS A 483 -28.94 10.69 -0.74
CA LYS A 483 -28.34 11.59 0.24
C LYS A 483 -27.63 10.78 1.33
N LEU A 484 -26.51 11.33 1.78
CA LEU A 484 -25.91 10.94 3.04
C LEU A 484 -26.61 11.71 4.16
N GLY A 485 -26.90 11.01 5.25
CA GLY A 485 -27.58 11.59 6.40
C GLY A 485 -27.14 10.92 7.69
N ARG A 486 -28.02 10.97 8.68
CA ARG A 486 -27.73 10.50 10.04
C ARG A 486 -27.17 9.07 10.11
N PRO A 487 -27.67 8.05 9.36
CA PRO A 487 -27.12 6.69 9.44
C PRO A 487 -25.65 6.59 9.01
N ALA A 488 -25.24 7.37 8.00
CA ALA A 488 -23.85 7.39 7.55
C ALA A 488 -22.94 8.08 8.58
N ALA A 489 -23.42 9.18 9.18
CA ALA A 489 -22.72 9.89 10.26
C ALA A 489 -22.55 9.02 11.52
N GLU A 490 -23.62 8.36 11.97
CA GLU A 490 -23.58 7.45 13.13
C GLU A 490 -22.60 6.29 12.92
N MET A 491 -22.59 5.71 11.71
CA MET A 491 -21.66 4.64 11.38
C MET A 491 -20.21 5.13 11.35
N MET A 492 -19.96 6.29 10.75
CA MET A 492 -18.64 6.91 10.73
C MET A 492 -18.13 7.16 12.15
N VAL A 493 -18.95 7.76 13.01
CA VAL A 493 -18.60 8.02 14.41
C VAL A 493 -18.36 6.72 15.19
N LYS A 494 -19.15 5.68 14.96
CA LYS A 494 -18.90 4.35 15.56
C LYS A 494 -17.54 3.76 15.15
N GLN A 495 -17.16 3.90 13.88
CA GLN A 495 -15.86 3.43 13.41
C GLN A 495 -14.71 4.29 13.94
N LEU A 496 -14.89 5.61 14.01
CA LEU A 496 -13.96 6.54 14.63
C LEU A 496 -13.76 6.21 16.10
N GLU A 497 -14.83 6.00 16.87
CA GLU A 497 -14.74 5.55 18.27
C GLU A 497 -13.92 4.26 18.39
N GLY A 498 -14.21 3.27 17.53
CA GLY A 498 -13.44 2.03 17.52
C GLY A 498 -11.96 2.23 17.21
N ALA A 499 -11.61 3.20 16.35
CA ALA A 499 -10.24 3.55 16.01
C ALA A 499 -9.56 4.35 17.13
N LEU A 500 -10.24 5.36 17.68
CA LEU A 500 -9.81 6.13 18.84
C LEU A 500 -9.47 5.20 20.00
N ARG A 501 -10.28 4.19 20.30
CA ARG A 501 -9.94 3.25 21.39
C ARG A 501 -8.73 2.38 21.13
N ARG A 502 -8.48 1.99 19.89
CA ARG A 502 -7.29 1.18 19.56
C ARG A 502 -6.02 2.01 19.68
N GLU A 503 -6.07 3.25 19.21
CA GLU A 503 -4.92 4.16 19.19
C GLU A 503 -4.71 4.89 20.53
N TYR A 504 -5.78 5.05 21.31
CA TYR A 504 -5.82 5.87 22.53
C TYR A 504 -6.52 5.13 23.70
N MET A 505 -6.12 3.88 23.96
CA MET A 505 -6.72 3.08 25.04
C MET A 505 -6.74 3.78 26.40
N ASP A 506 -5.73 4.60 26.71
CA ASP A 506 -5.62 5.30 27.98
C ASP A 506 -6.53 6.55 28.09
N LEU A 507 -6.88 7.17 26.95
CA LEU A 507 -7.76 8.35 26.88
C LEU A 507 -9.23 7.95 26.69
N PHE A 508 -9.48 6.83 26.02
CA PHE A 508 -10.81 6.26 25.82
C PHE A 508 -10.92 4.81 26.36
N PRO A 509 -10.63 4.58 27.66
CA PRO A 509 -10.56 3.23 28.25
C PRO A 509 -11.93 2.56 28.43
N LYS A 510 -13.02 3.33 28.41
CA LYS A 510 -14.41 2.83 28.52
C LYS A 510 -15.17 3.07 27.21
N ARG A 511 -16.40 2.53 27.10
CA ARG A 511 -17.35 3.04 26.10
C ARG A 511 -17.52 4.52 26.39
N THR A 512 -17.01 5.38 25.51
CA THR A 512 -17.32 6.79 25.54
C THR A 512 -18.84 6.88 25.57
N GLU A 513 -19.41 7.62 26.51
CA GLU A 513 -20.87 7.71 26.58
C GLU A 513 -21.39 8.28 25.25
N PRO A 514 -22.43 7.70 24.63
CA PRO A 514 -22.96 8.14 23.34
C PRO A 514 -23.23 9.65 23.26
N GLU A 515 -23.50 10.28 24.41
CA GLU A 515 -23.73 11.71 24.60
C GLU A 515 -22.55 12.59 24.21
N GLN A 516 -21.30 12.14 24.42
CA GLN A 516 -20.10 12.92 24.06
C GLN A 516 -19.92 13.08 22.55
N TYR A 517 -20.46 12.13 21.76
CA TYR A 517 -20.39 12.19 20.30
C TYR A 517 -21.59 12.87 19.65
N ALA A 518 -22.67 13.11 20.39
CA ALA A 518 -23.91 13.63 19.81
C ALA A 518 -23.73 14.96 19.05
N PRO A 519 -22.99 15.96 19.56
CA PRO A 519 -22.76 17.21 18.82
C PRO A 519 -21.95 17.01 17.53
N LEU A 520 -20.99 16.09 17.55
CA LEU A 520 -20.20 15.74 16.37
C LEU A 520 -21.06 15.01 15.33
N ILE A 521 -21.88 14.03 15.75
CA ILE A 521 -22.81 13.30 14.87
C ILE A 521 -23.78 14.28 14.21
N GLU A 522 -24.36 15.21 14.98
CA GLU A 522 -25.30 16.19 14.45
C GLU A 522 -24.64 17.10 13.41
N SER A 523 -23.44 17.59 13.71
CA SER A 523 -22.69 18.48 12.81
C SER A 523 -22.29 17.76 11.51
N ILE A 524 -21.74 16.55 11.61
CA ILE A 524 -21.43 15.72 10.42
C ILE A 524 -22.71 15.44 9.62
N THR A 525 -23.82 15.08 10.29
CA THR A 525 -25.11 14.83 9.62
C THR A 525 -25.58 16.05 8.82
N ARG A 526 -25.50 17.24 9.42
CA ARG A 526 -25.88 18.51 8.78
C ARG A 526 -25.01 18.81 7.57
N THR A 527 -23.70 18.65 7.70
CA THR A 527 -22.75 18.85 6.59
C THR A 527 -22.99 17.85 5.45
N LEU A 528 -23.18 16.56 5.77
CA LEU A 528 -23.47 15.53 4.76
C LEU A 528 -24.79 15.78 4.01
N ALA A 529 -25.83 16.27 4.69
CA ALA A 529 -27.11 16.59 4.05
C ALA A 529 -26.98 17.72 3.00
N GLY A 530 -26.04 18.65 3.21
CA GLY A 530 -25.71 19.73 2.28
C GLY A 530 -24.94 19.28 1.03
N LEU A 531 -24.30 18.10 1.05
CA LEU A 531 -23.54 17.58 -0.09
C LEU A 531 -24.46 17.05 -1.21
N PRO A 532 -24.00 17.02 -2.47
CA PRO A 532 -24.78 16.48 -3.58
C PRO A 532 -25.15 15.01 -3.35
N PRO A 533 -26.31 14.52 -3.83
CA PRO A 533 -26.66 13.11 -3.72
C PRO A 533 -25.63 12.23 -4.47
N ILE A 534 -25.42 11.02 -3.95
CA ILE A 534 -24.61 9.99 -4.61
C ILE A 534 -25.57 9.09 -5.40
N THR A 535 -25.48 9.17 -6.71
CA THR A 535 -26.21 8.26 -7.60
C THR A 535 -25.60 6.87 -7.52
N VAL A 536 -26.42 5.87 -7.19
CA VAL A 536 -26.05 4.46 -7.23
C VAL A 536 -26.82 3.81 -8.36
N GLU A 537 -26.14 3.42 -9.43
CA GLU A 537 -26.71 2.67 -10.54
C GLU A 537 -26.15 1.24 -10.48
N PRO A 538 -26.91 0.26 -9.95
CA PRO A 538 -26.52 -1.15 -10.01
C PRO A 538 -26.58 -1.61 -11.45
N ARG A 539 -25.49 -1.40 -12.19
CA ARG A 539 -25.36 -1.87 -13.56
C ARG A 539 -25.30 -3.40 -13.57
N THR A 540 -25.77 -4.02 -14.64
CA THR A 540 -25.59 -5.45 -14.90
C THR A 540 -24.16 -5.79 -15.33
N THR A 541 -23.19 -4.89 -15.16
CA THR A 541 -21.86 -5.05 -15.70
C THR A 541 -21.08 -6.09 -14.91
N SER A 542 -20.53 -7.07 -15.62
CA SER A 542 -19.69 -8.13 -15.07
C SER A 542 -18.23 -7.69 -14.84
N TRP A 543 -17.97 -6.39 -14.73
CA TRP A 543 -16.60 -5.88 -14.58
C TRP A 543 -15.89 -6.52 -13.38
N ALA A 544 -16.64 -6.79 -12.30
CA ALA A 544 -16.11 -7.39 -11.09
C ALA A 544 -15.74 -8.87 -11.27
N SER A 545 -16.37 -9.61 -12.17
CA SER A 545 -15.95 -10.98 -12.51
C SER A 545 -14.73 -10.99 -13.43
N GLU A 546 -14.57 -9.94 -14.25
CA GLU A 546 -13.38 -9.74 -15.10
C GLU A 546 -12.24 -9.02 -14.37
N ALA A 547 -12.47 -8.52 -13.16
CA ALA A 547 -11.48 -7.87 -12.32
C ALA A 547 -10.51 -8.91 -11.76
N ALA A 548 -9.72 -9.50 -12.65
CA ALA A 548 -8.60 -10.35 -12.28
C ALA A 548 -7.63 -9.57 -11.38
N ASP A 549 -7.01 -10.26 -10.44
CA ASP A 549 -5.84 -9.77 -9.70
C ASP A 549 -4.67 -9.62 -10.67
N THR A 550 -4.71 -8.55 -11.45
CA THR A 550 -3.72 -8.24 -12.48
C THR A 550 -2.54 -7.58 -11.81
N ASN A 551 -1.65 -8.44 -11.32
CA ASN A 551 -0.41 -8.00 -10.70
C ASN A 551 0.63 -7.60 -11.75
N LEU A 552 0.48 -8.01 -13.03
CA LEU A 552 1.42 -7.75 -14.13
C LEU A 552 0.77 -6.95 -15.25
N VAL A 553 1.47 -5.93 -15.74
CA VAL A 553 1.16 -5.16 -16.93
C VAL A 553 2.44 -4.97 -17.73
N VAL A 554 2.39 -5.18 -19.04
CA VAL A 554 3.52 -4.95 -19.93
C VAL A 554 3.07 -4.06 -21.07
N ASP A 555 3.83 -3.00 -21.34
CA ASP A 555 3.71 -2.19 -22.56
C ASP A 555 4.95 -2.40 -23.44
N PHE A 556 4.78 -2.32 -24.76
CA PHE A 556 5.87 -2.47 -25.72
C PHE A 556 6.06 -1.17 -26.50
N ASP A 557 7.26 -0.60 -26.41
CA ASP A 557 7.69 0.56 -27.16
C ASP A 557 9.09 0.31 -27.77
N PRO A 558 9.18 0.04 -29.08
CA PRO A 558 10.45 -0.25 -29.74
C PRO A 558 11.41 0.95 -29.79
N ALA A 559 10.93 2.16 -29.46
CA ALA A 559 11.81 3.34 -29.39
C ALA A 559 12.62 3.41 -28.08
N LEU A 560 12.26 2.61 -27.07
CA LEU A 560 12.97 2.55 -25.80
C LEU A 560 14.09 1.52 -25.83
N LYS A 561 15.20 1.84 -25.13
CA LYS A 561 16.30 0.87 -24.91
C LYS A 561 15.80 -0.41 -24.24
N GLU A 562 14.98 -0.27 -23.21
CA GLU A 562 14.19 -1.37 -22.66
C GLU A 562 12.82 -1.33 -23.34
N SER A 563 12.66 -2.08 -24.44
CA SER A 563 11.46 -2.02 -25.28
C SER A 563 10.20 -2.55 -24.56
N LEU A 564 10.35 -3.26 -23.45
CA LEU A 564 9.24 -3.67 -22.58
C LEU A 564 9.24 -2.83 -21.30
N VAL A 565 8.17 -2.05 -21.13
CA VAL A 565 7.88 -1.36 -19.87
C VAL A 565 7.02 -2.29 -19.01
N ILE A 566 7.69 -3.02 -18.13
CA ILE A 566 7.07 -4.04 -17.27
C ILE A 566 6.73 -3.43 -15.91
N ASN A 567 5.45 -3.49 -15.56
CA ASN A 567 4.93 -3.01 -14.30
C ASN A 567 4.27 -4.16 -13.53
N GLY A 568 4.86 -4.50 -12.39
CA GLY A 568 4.30 -5.51 -11.51
C GLY A 568 4.94 -6.88 -11.59
N ARG A 569 4.19 -7.92 -11.22
CA ARG A 569 4.63 -9.32 -11.13
C ARG A 569 3.55 -10.26 -11.63
N ALA A 570 3.96 -11.36 -12.26
CA ALA A 570 3.04 -12.46 -12.51
C ALA A 570 2.45 -12.98 -11.17
N PRO A 571 1.18 -13.43 -11.17
CA PRO A 571 0.60 -14.07 -9.98
C PRO A 571 1.42 -15.31 -9.59
N ALA A 572 1.51 -15.59 -8.29
CA ALA A 572 2.20 -16.78 -7.82
C ALA A 572 1.58 -18.05 -8.43
N PRO A 573 2.38 -19.10 -8.69
CA PRO A 573 1.84 -20.36 -9.18
C PRO A 573 0.74 -20.91 -8.26
N PRO A 574 -0.29 -21.56 -8.81
CA PRO A 574 -1.26 -22.28 -7.98
C PRO A 574 -0.56 -23.27 -7.04
N GLY A 575 -1.03 -23.35 -5.79
CA GLY A 575 -0.36 -24.11 -4.74
C GLY A 575 0.73 -23.34 -3.98
N VAL A 576 1.11 -22.14 -4.44
CA VAL A 576 2.02 -21.24 -3.73
C VAL A 576 1.25 -20.16 -2.95
N ALA A 577 1.52 -20.04 -1.66
CA ALA A 577 0.90 -19.07 -0.78
C ALA A 577 1.53 -17.67 -0.91
N GLY A 578 0.69 -16.64 -1.06
CA GLY A 578 1.13 -15.25 -1.19
C GLY A 578 1.81 -15.00 -2.54
N MET A 579 3.00 -14.39 -2.52
CA MET A 579 3.80 -14.18 -3.75
C MET A 579 4.81 -15.31 -4.02
N GLY A 580 5.05 -16.20 -3.05
CA GLY A 580 6.16 -17.15 -3.07
C GLY A 580 7.55 -16.48 -3.01
N CYS A 581 8.59 -17.29 -3.14
CA CYS A 581 9.98 -16.89 -3.26
C CYS A 581 10.44 -17.19 -4.70
N HIS A 582 10.85 -16.16 -5.43
CA HIS A 582 11.36 -16.34 -6.79
C HIS A 582 12.80 -16.83 -6.74
N THR A 583 13.09 -17.88 -7.51
CA THR A 583 14.40 -18.55 -7.47
C THR A 583 15.42 -17.80 -8.30
N THR A 584 14.98 -17.21 -9.41
CA THR A 584 15.64 -16.09 -10.09
C THR A 584 14.91 -14.81 -9.71
N ALA A 585 15.64 -13.77 -9.30
CA ALA A 585 15.04 -12.47 -9.01
C ALA A 585 14.16 -11.99 -10.18
N TRP A 586 12.96 -11.49 -9.88
CA TRP A 586 12.02 -11.02 -10.89
C TRP A 586 12.59 -9.89 -11.75
N ALA A 587 13.41 -9.03 -11.16
CA ALA A 587 14.16 -8.01 -11.90
C ALA A 587 15.05 -8.61 -13.00
N ILE A 588 15.56 -9.83 -12.85
CA ILE A 588 16.36 -10.51 -13.87
C ILE A 588 15.48 -11.15 -14.95
N GLU A 589 14.37 -11.80 -14.58
CA GLU A 589 13.41 -12.37 -15.56
C GLU A 589 12.81 -11.27 -16.47
N THR A 590 12.49 -10.10 -15.90
CA THR A 590 11.98 -8.95 -16.67
C THR A 590 13.01 -8.33 -17.61
N GLN A 591 14.29 -8.32 -17.21
CA GLN A 591 15.37 -7.88 -18.08
C GLN A 591 15.69 -8.91 -19.17
N HIS A 592 15.51 -10.20 -18.88
CA HIS A 592 15.67 -11.25 -19.88
C HIS A 592 14.58 -11.15 -20.95
N ALA A 593 13.32 -10.88 -20.57
CA ALA A 593 12.27 -10.58 -21.54
C ALA A 593 12.61 -9.37 -22.44
N ASN A 594 13.20 -8.30 -21.86
CA ASN A 594 13.69 -7.16 -22.63
C ASN A 594 14.83 -7.55 -23.60
N HIS A 595 15.78 -8.38 -23.15
CA HIS A 595 16.84 -8.90 -24.00
C HIS A 595 16.27 -9.68 -25.20
N LEU A 596 15.26 -10.53 -24.99
CA LEU A 596 14.67 -11.32 -26.06
C LEU A 596 14.03 -10.47 -27.17
N VAL A 597 13.59 -9.26 -26.85
CA VAL A 597 12.95 -8.35 -27.81
C VAL A 597 13.83 -7.15 -28.18
N SER A 598 15.11 -7.11 -27.76
CA SER A 598 15.97 -5.93 -27.96
C SER A 598 16.16 -5.58 -29.44
N ASP A 599 16.15 -6.58 -30.31
CA ASP A 599 16.36 -6.42 -31.75
C ASP A 599 15.04 -6.20 -32.50
N ALA A 600 13.90 -6.19 -31.80
CA ALA A 600 12.59 -6.02 -32.39
C ALA A 600 12.28 -4.54 -32.65
N SER A 601 12.31 -4.15 -33.92
CA SER A 601 11.88 -2.82 -34.38
C SER A 601 10.35 -2.65 -34.44
N SER A 602 9.59 -3.72 -34.20
CA SER A 602 8.13 -3.73 -34.33
C SER A 602 7.47 -4.78 -33.44
N GLY A 603 6.18 -4.58 -33.14
CA GLY A 603 5.39 -5.51 -32.33
C GLY A 603 5.39 -6.95 -32.87
N PRO A 604 5.15 -7.19 -34.18
CA PRO A 604 5.19 -8.55 -34.74
C PRO A 604 6.55 -9.25 -34.59
N GLN A 605 7.67 -8.51 -34.68
CA GLN A 605 9.00 -9.06 -34.43
C GLN A 605 9.19 -9.45 -32.96
N ALA A 606 8.73 -8.62 -32.03
CA ALA A 606 8.76 -8.94 -30.61
C ALA A 606 7.91 -10.17 -30.28
N VAL A 607 6.69 -10.26 -30.83
CA VAL A 607 5.82 -11.44 -30.71
C VAL A 607 6.54 -12.69 -31.22
N LYS A 608 7.17 -12.63 -32.40
CA LYS A 608 7.92 -13.74 -32.96
C LYS A 608 9.04 -14.20 -32.03
N ALA A 609 9.86 -13.28 -31.52
CA ALA A 609 10.96 -13.59 -30.62
C ALA A 609 10.48 -14.27 -29.32
N LEU A 610 9.38 -13.79 -28.74
CA LEU A 610 8.79 -14.39 -27.54
C LEU A 610 8.21 -15.79 -27.81
N LYS A 611 7.57 -16.01 -28.97
CA LYS A 611 7.10 -17.35 -29.37
C LYS A 611 8.26 -18.34 -29.51
N GLU A 612 9.36 -17.92 -30.14
CA GLU A 612 10.58 -18.73 -30.27
C GLU A 612 11.18 -19.06 -28.89
N ALA A 613 11.21 -18.09 -27.98
CA ALA A 613 11.68 -18.30 -26.60
C ALA A 613 10.82 -19.32 -25.83
N VAL A 614 9.49 -19.25 -25.93
CA VAL A 614 8.59 -20.24 -25.29
C VAL A 614 8.85 -21.64 -25.82
N ARG A 615 8.95 -21.82 -27.14
CA ARG A 615 9.21 -23.14 -27.73
C ARG A 615 10.53 -23.74 -27.24
N LYS A 616 11.57 -22.91 -27.13
CA LYS A 616 12.87 -23.31 -26.56
C LYS A 616 12.76 -23.69 -25.08
N ASP A 617 12.03 -22.91 -24.29
CA ASP A 617 11.86 -23.15 -22.86
C ASP A 617 11.02 -24.41 -22.56
N LEU A 618 10.02 -24.71 -23.39
CA LEU A 618 9.24 -25.96 -23.32
C LEU A 618 10.10 -27.22 -23.58
N GLN A 619 11.20 -27.08 -24.31
CA GLN A 619 12.19 -28.13 -24.56
C GLN A 619 13.37 -28.10 -23.57
N SER A 620 13.38 -27.16 -22.62
CA SER A 620 14.51 -26.98 -21.71
C SER A 620 14.60 -28.06 -20.64
N ARG A 621 15.78 -28.18 -20.04
CA ARG A 621 16.02 -29.08 -18.89
C ARG A 621 15.14 -28.75 -17.68
N VAL A 622 14.64 -27.52 -17.55
CA VAL A 622 13.73 -27.13 -16.46
C VAL A 622 12.42 -27.92 -16.52
N MET A 623 11.94 -28.25 -17.73
CA MET A 623 10.73 -29.07 -17.91
C MET A 623 10.91 -30.52 -17.46
N GLU A 624 12.14 -30.99 -17.25
CA GLU A 624 12.38 -32.29 -16.61
C GLU A 624 11.98 -32.31 -15.13
N LEU A 625 11.85 -31.13 -14.50
CA LEU A 625 11.42 -31.02 -13.10
C LEU A 625 9.89 -31.05 -12.93
N ALA A 626 9.11 -31.09 -14.01
CA ALA A 626 7.64 -31.04 -13.95
C ALA A 626 7.04 -32.14 -13.06
N ALA A 627 7.57 -33.37 -13.15
CA ALA A 627 7.15 -34.50 -12.32
C ALA A 627 7.71 -34.45 -10.88
N LEU A 628 8.57 -33.46 -10.59
CA LEU A 628 9.14 -33.22 -9.26
C LEU A 628 8.49 -32.03 -8.55
N LEU A 629 7.49 -31.37 -9.12
CA LEU A 629 6.75 -30.30 -8.42
C LEU A 629 6.21 -30.80 -7.06
N PRO A 630 6.14 -29.94 -6.04
CA PRO A 630 5.44 -30.23 -4.78
C PRO A 630 3.98 -30.60 -5.01
N ALA A 631 3.41 -31.47 -4.17
CA ALA A 631 2.03 -31.93 -4.29
C ALA A 631 1.03 -30.77 -4.31
N GLU A 632 1.22 -29.73 -3.51
CA GLU A 632 0.29 -28.59 -3.47
C GLU A 632 0.25 -27.86 -4.82
N GLN A 633 1.37 -27.81 -5.54
CA GLN A 633 1.46 -27.19 -6.86
C GLN A 633 0.88 -28.09 -7.96
N ILE A 634 1.03 -29.41 -7.83
CA ILE A 634 0.34 -30.40 -8.68
C ILE A 634 -1.18 -30.30 -8.47
N GLU A 635 -1.66 -30.35 -7.23
CA GLU A 635 -3.10 -30.22 -6.90
C GLU A 635 -3.66 -28.85 -7.27
N GLY A 636 -2.84 -27.81 -7.17
CA GLY A 636 -3.16 -26.47 -7.64
C GLY A 636 -3.29 -26.36 -9.16
N ARG A 637 -2.90 -27.39 -9.92
CA ARG A 637 -2.83 -27.40 -11.39
C ARG A 637 -1.86 -26.39 -11.99
N GLN A 638 -0.68 -26.26 -11.40
CA GLN A 638 0.36 -25.40 -11.97
C GLN A 638 0.76 -25.80 -13.41
N LEU A 639 0.79 -27.10 -13.73
CA LEU A 639 1.22 -27.56 -15.06
C LEU A 639 0.23 -27.18 -16.15
N ALA A 640 -1.07 -27.35 -15.92
CA ALA A 640 -2.08 -26.87 -16.85
C ALA A 640 -1.97 -25.34 -17.05
N GLY A 641 -1.82 -24.57 -15.96
CA GLY A 641 -1.60 -23.14 -16.05
C GLY A 641 -0.35 -22.75 -16.85
N LEU A 642 0.75 -23.50 -16.69
CA LEU A 642 1.98 -23.30 -17.48
C LEU A 642 1.71 -23.47 -18.97
N PHE A 643 0.99 -24.52 -19.37
CA PHE A 643 0.67 -24.77 -20.78
C PHE A 643 -0.34 -23.78 -21.34
N ASP A 644 -1.32 -23.33 -20.54
CA ASP A 644 -2.26 -22.26 -20.90
C ASP A 644 -1.54 -20.93 -21.17
N GLU A 645 -0.56 -20.55 -20.35
CA GLU A 645 0.24 -19.35 -20.56
C GLU A 645 1.19 -19.50 -21.77
N ALA A 646 1.75 -20.69 -21.99
CA ALA A 646 2.53 -20.98 -23.20
C ALA A 646 1.68 -20.83 -24.47
N ALA A 647 0.49 -21.43 -24.49
CA ALA A 647 -0.48 -21.27 -25.57
C ALA A 647 -0.87 -19.79 -25.76
N SER A 648 -1.04 -19.05 -24.66
CA SER A 648 -1.34 -17.61 -24.70
C SER A 648 -0.23 -16.80 -25.36
N VAL A 649 1.06 -17.12 -25.16
CA VAL A 649 2.16 -16.50 -25.93
C VAL A 649 2.08 -16.87 -27.41
N LEU A 650 1.87 -18.16 -27.70
CA LEU A 650 1.80 -18.69 -29.07
C LEU A 650 0.62 -18.13 -29.88
N ASN A 651 -0.45 -17.73 -29.20
CA ASN A 651 -1.66 -17.16 -29.80
C ASN A 651 -1.80 -15.64 -29.59
N ALA A 652 -0.81 -15.00 -28.97
CA ALA A 652 -0.89 -13.57 -28.64
C ALA A 652 -1.04 -12.69 -29.90
N PRO A 653 -2.00 -11.73 -29.90
CA PRO A 653 -2.24 -10.84 -31.04
C PRO A 653 -1.25 -9.68 -31.13
N ASP A 654 -0.55 -9.35 -30.04
CA ASP A 654 0.38 -8.22 -29.95
C ASP A 654 1.51 -8.48 -28.94
N ALA A 655 2.53 -7.62 -28.96
CA ALA A 655 3.76 -7.77 -28.18
C ALA A 655 3.53 -7.63 -26.67
N SER A 656 2.63 -6.74 -26.25
CA SER A 656 2.30 -6.52 -24.83
C SER A 656 1.64 -7.77 -24.23
N THR A 657 0.68 -8.35 -24.95
CA THR A 657 0.00 -9.60 -24.56
C THR A 657 0.98 -10.77 -24.55
N ALA A 658 1.81 -10.90 -25.60
CA ALA A 658 2.84 -11.94 -25.68
C ALA A 658 3.85 -11.85 -24.52
N ALA A 659 4.31 -10.65 -24.18
CA ALA A 659 5.29 -10.44 -23.12
C ALA A 659 4.70 -10.70 -21.73
N MET A 660 3.45 -10.28 -21.50
CA MET A 660 2.73 -10.58 -20.25
C MET A 660 2.57 -12.09 -20.06
N ALA A 661 2.09 -12.80 -21.08
CA ALA A 661 1.95 -14.26 -21.05
C ALA A 661 3.32 -14.96 -20.92
N TYR A 662 4.37 -14.45 -21.56
CA TYR A 662 5.72 -15.01 -21.46
C TYR A 662 6.24 -14.94 -20.02
N LEU A 663 6.09 -13.80 -19.37
CA LEU A 663 6.50 -13.60 -17.99
C LEU A 663 5.68 -14.46 -17.00
N SER A 664 4.38 -14.64 -17.26
CA SER A 664 3.53 -15.58 -16.50
C SER A 664 3.99 -17.03 -16.70
N PHE A 665 4.22 -17.46 -17.94
CA PHE A 665 4.78 -18.75 -18.29
C PHE A 665 6.10 -19.01 -17.56
N ARG A 666 7.04 -18.05 -17.60
CA ARG A 666 8.32 -18.12 -16.89
C ARG A 666 8.15 -18.28 -15.38
N ASN A 667 7.17 -17.60 -14.79
CA ASN A 667 6.85 -17.70 -13.37
C ASN A 667 6.24 -19.06 -12.98
N LEU A 668 5.55 -19.72 -13.92
CA LEU A 668 4.95 -21.04 -13.75
C LEU A 668 5.90 -22.20 -14.05
N MET A 669 7.07 -21.94 -14.66
CA MET A 669 8.08 -22.98 -14.90
C MET A 669 8.42 -23.71 -13.60
N PRO A 670 8.68 -25.03 -13.64
CA PRO A 670 8.99 -25.81 -12.44
C PRO A 670 10.05 -25.17 -11.55
N PHE A 671 9.72 -24.96 -10.28
CA PHE A 671 10.58 -24.30 -9.28
C PHE A 671 11.06 -22.89 -9.68
N ALA A 672 10.34 -22.16 -10.53
CA ALA A 672 10.60 -20.73 -10.75
C ALA A 672 10.19 -19.89 -9.52
N THR A 673 9.08 -20.26 -8.90
CA THR A 673 8.58 -19.69 -7.65
C THR A 673 8.19 -20.81 -6.71
N VAL A 674 8.68 -20.73 -5.47
CA VAL A 674 8.52 -21.77 -4.44
C VAL A 674 7.86 -21.21 -3.19
N ASN A 675 7.29 -22.06 -2.34
CA ASN A 675 6.68 -21.64 -1.08
C ASN A 675 7.70 -21.36 0.01
N GLU A 676 8.85 -22.02 -0.09
CA GLU A 676 9.89 -22.08 0.90
C GLU A 676 10.80 -20.84 0.83
N GLY A 677 11.25 -20.36 1.99
CA GLY A 677 12.18 -19.23 2.09
C GLY A 677 11.53 -17.93 2.57
N ASP A 678 12.30 -16.85 2.48
CA ASP A 678 11.87 -15.51 2.89
C ASP A 678 11.17 -14.78 1.75
N ARG A 679 9.91 -14.42 1.99
CA ARG A 679 9.05 -13.68 1.06
C ARG A 679 9.38 -12.18 0.99
N GLY A 680 10.45 -11.75 1.68
CA GLY A 680 10.92 -10.36 1.73
C GLY A 680 11.44 -9.80 0.41
N GLY A 681 11.51 -10.60 -0.66
CA GLY A 681 11.94 -10.13 -1.98
C GLY A 681 13.43 -9.80 -2.01
N HIS A 682 14.27 -10.74 -1.55
CA HIS A 682 15.72 -10.55 -1.54
C HIS A 682 16.23 -10.16 -2.93
N ALA A 683 17.05 -9.09 -2.95
CA ALA A 683 17.94 -8.78 -4.07
C ALA A 683 17.29 -8.57 -5.45
N GLU A 684 16.10 -7.98 -5.47
CA GLU A 684 15.39 -7.53 -6.67
C GLU A 684 16.07 -6.33 -7.35
N LYS A 685 17.27 -6.57 -7.88
CA LYS A 685 18.11 -5.56 -8.52
C LYS A 685 18.47 -6.02 -9.92
N LYS A 686 18.22 -5.15 -10.90
CA LYS A 686 18.64 -5.34 -12.29
C LYS A 686 20.17 -5.48 -12.43
N ASP A 687 20.93 -4.95 -11.47
CA ASP A 687 22.39 -4.98 -11.39
C ASP A 687 22.96 -5.91 -10.31
N GLY A 688 22.13 -6.79 -9.76
CA GLY A 688 22.59 -7.81 -8.84
C GLY A 688 23.56 -8.80 -9.52
N GLY A 689 24.60 -9.18 -8.79
CA GLY A 689 25.49 -10.27 -9.21
C GLY A 689 24.79 -11.62 -9.18
N LEU A 690 25.34 -12.61 -9.89
CA LEU A 690 24.78 -13.96 -10.03
C LEU A 690 24.33 -14.58 -8.70
N ASP A 691 25.16 -14.52 -7.67
CA ASP A 691 24.87 -15.11 -6.36
C ASP A 691 23.82 -14.34 -5.56
N ILE A 692 23.64 -13.06 -5.88
CA ILE A 692 22.69 -12.16 -5.23
C ILE A 692 21.30 -12.35 -5.83
N THR A 693 21.21 -12.58 -7.14
CA THR A 693 19.94 -12.72 -7.87
C THR A 693 19.39 -14.15 -7.92
N PHE A 694 20.08 -15.11 -7.31
CA PHE A 694 19.61 -16.49 -7.14
C PHE A 694 19.30 -16.75 -5.67
N ASP A 695 18.05 -17.06 -5.35
CA ASP A 695 17.66 -17.39 -3.97
C ASP A 695 18.09 -18.82 -3.61
N LYS A 696 19.38 -18.95 -3.26
CA LYS A 696 19.99 -20.21 -2.85
C LYS A 696 19.30 -20.82 -1.63
N THR A 697 18.74 -20.00 -0.75
CA THR A 697 18.13 -20.47 0.49
C THR A 697 16.76 -21.06 0.20
N ALA A 698 15.90 -20.33 -0.51
CA ALA A 698 14.60 -20.82 -0.96
C ALA A 698 14.76 -22.12 -1.77
N MET A 699 15.73 -22.17 -2.68
CA MET A 699 15.97 -23.37 -3.49
C MET A 699 16.44 -24.59 -2.69
N LYS A 700 17.30 -24.40 -1.67
CA LYS A 700 17.69 -25.50 -0.80
C LYS A 700 16.52 -26.01 0.01
N LEU A 701 15.72 -25.11 0.59
CA LEU A 701 14.54 -25.49 1.36
C LEU A 701 13.49 -26.20 0.48
N ALA A 702 13.28 -25.75 -0.75
CA ALA A 702 12.38 -26.42 -1.70
C ALA A 702 12.90 -27.82 -2.09
N ALA A 703 14.21 -27.98 -2.29
CA ALA A 703 14.82 -29.29 -2.53
C ALA A 703 14.67 -30.21 -1.30
N ASP A 704 14.87 -29.69 -0.09
CA ASP A 704 14.69 -30.42 1.17
C ASP A 704 13.23 -30.85 1.36
N HIS A 705 12.28 -29.95 1.14
CA HIS A 705 10.86 -30.28 1.19
C HIS A 705 10.52 -31.38 0.18
N LYS A 706 11.07 -31.32 -1.05
CA LYS A 706 10.83 -32.37 -2.03
C LYS A 706 11.38 -33.73 -1.60
N ARG A 707 12.55 -33.76 -0.93
CA ARG A 707 13.13 -34.99 -0.37
C ARG A 707 12.22 -35.61 0.68
N ASP A 708 11.70 -34.78 1.58
CA ASP A 708 10.79 -35.21 2.65
C ASP A 708 9.47 -35.75 2.07
N GLU A 709 8.92 -35.08 1.06
CA GLU A 709 7.67 -35.49 0.41
C GLU A 709 7.78 -36.86 -0.26
N LEU A 710 8.87 -37.10 -1.00
CA LEU A 710 9.14 -38.36 -1.70
C LEU A 710 9.30 -39.56 -0.76
N THR A 711 9.69 -39.32 0.50
CA THR A 711 9.95 -40.38 1.49
C THR A 711 8.84 -40.56 2.51
N THR A 712 8.04 -39.52 2.78
CA THR A 712 7.01 -39.55 3.83
C THR A 712 5.70 -40.19 3.38
N ASP A 713 5.19 -39.82 2.19
CA ASP A 713 3.94 -40.38 1.65
C ASP A 713 3.99 -40.56 0.11
N PRO A 714 4.88 -41.46 -0.38
CA PRO A 714 5.10 -41.65 -1.81
C PRO A 714 3.85 -42.13 -2.56
N LYS A 715 2.97 -42.89 -1.90
CA LYS A 715 1.75 -43.44 -2.53
C LYS A 715 0.69 -42.36 -2.76
N SER A 716 0.50 -41.46 -1.80
CA SER A 716 -0.39 -40.30 -1.97
C SER A 716 0.10 -39.40 -3.10
N LEU A 717 1.40 -39.06 -3.11
CA LEU A 717 2.01 -38.30 -4.19
C LEU A 717 1.83 -38.98 -5.56
N ALA A 718 2.07 -40.29 -5.65
CA ALA A 718 1.84 -41.05 -6.88
C ALA A 718 0.39 -40.94 -7.39
N GLY A 719 -0.59 -40.93 -6.47
CA GLY A 719 -2.00 -40.70 -6.81
C GLY A 719 -2.23 -39.32 -7.43
N LYS A 720 -1.67 -38.26 -6.83
CA LYS A 720 -1.77 -36.88 -7.33
C LYS A 720 -1.13 -36.71 -8.72
N LEU A 721 0.04 -37.31 -8.94
CA LEU A 721 0.73 -37.27 -10.24
C LEU A 721 -0.09 -37.95 -11.36
N LEU A 722 -0.74 -39.08 -11.07
CA LEU A 722 -1.59 -39.77 -12.03
C LEU A 722 -2.87 -38.99 -12.34
N ALA A 723 -3.46 -38.36 -11.32
CA ALA A 723 -4.62 -37.49 -11.51
C ALA A 723 -4.29 -36.31 -12.41
N GLU A 724 -3.16 -35.62 -12.19
CA GLU A 724 -2.74 -34.51 -13.05
C GLU A 724 -2.42 -34.98 -14.47
N ARG A 725 -1.75 -36.13 -14.63
CA ARG A 725 -1.53 -36.74 -15.96
C ARG A 725 -2.84 -36.96 -16.71
N ASP A 726 -3.86 -37.49 -16.03
CA ASP A 726 -5.17 -37.76 -16.65
C ASP A 726 -5.90 -36.46 -17.00
N LEU A 727 -5.80 -35.44 -16.15
CA LEU A 727 -6.35 -34.11 -16.46
C LEU A 727 -5.68 -33.49 -17.68
N LEU A 728 -4.33 -33.50 -17.74
CA LEU A 728 -3.60 -33.03 -18.92
C LEU A 728 -3.97 -33.82 -20.19
N ALA A 729 -4.31 -35.10 -20.06
CA ALA A 729 -4.81 -35.90 -21.18
C ALA A 729 -6.17 -35.40 -21.68
N THR A 730 -7.10 -35.12 -20.76
CA THR A 730 -8.43 -34.63 -21.10
C THR A 730 -8.44 -33.21 -21.66
N GLU A 731 -7.39 -32.44 -21.40
CA GLU A 731 -7.26 -31.06 -21.86
C GLU A 731 -6.31 -30.90 -23.06
N LEU A 732 -5.73 -31.99 -23.57
CA LEU A 732 -4.71 -31.96 -24.63
C LEU A 732 -5.19 -31.20 -25.88
N GLU A 733 -6.43 -31.41 -26.30
CA GLU A 733 -7.06 -30.74 -27.45
C GLU A 733 -6.94 -29.21 -27.40
N ARG A 734 -6.81 -28.60 -26.21
CA ARG A 734 -6.62 -27.15 -26.04
C ARG A 734 -5.26 -26.64 -26.53
N TRP A 735 -4.29 -27.53 -26.68
CA TRP A 735 -2.89 -27.21 -26.93
C TRP A 735 -2.34 -27.88 -28.21
N GLU A 736 -3.19 -28.63 -28.93
CA GLU A 736 -2.82 -29.36 -30.15
C GLU A 736 -2.52 -28.47 -31.36
N ASP A 737 -2.87 -27.18 -31.30
CA ASP A 737 -2.62 -26.21 -32.38
C ASP A 737 -1.12 -25.89 -32.58
N ASP A 738 -0.23 -26.24 -31.64
CA ASP A 738 1.23 -26.11 -31.80
C ASP A 738 1.94 -27.42 -31.42
N ASP A 739 2.62 -28.03 -32.39
CA ASP A 739 3.32 -29.32 -32.24
C ASP A 739 4.34 -29.33 -31.08
N THR A 740 5.01 -28.20 -30.83
CA THR A 740 6.01 -28.12 -29.74
C THR A 740 5.32 -28.14 -28.39
N LEU A 741 4.20 -27.44 -28.25
CA LEU A 741 3.40 -27.43 -27.03
C LEU A 741 2.77 -28.80 -26.78
N ALA A 742 2.11 -29.39 -27.77
CA ALA A 742 1.51 -30.72 -27.66
C ALA A 742 2.55 -31.79 -27.27
N THR A 743 3.73 -31.76 -27.90
CA THR A 743 4.85 -32.66 -27.57
C THR A 743 5.34 -32.45 -26.13
N ALA A 744 5.42 -31.21 -25.66
CA ALA A 744 5.83 -30.90 -24.29
C ALA A 744 4.81 -31.44 -23.27
N VAL A 745 3.51 -31.29 -23.53
CA VAL A 745 2.42 -31.84 -22.69
C VAL A 745 2.54 -33.36 -22.59
N GLU A 746 2.68 -34.06 -23.73
CA GLU A 746 2.82 -35.51 -23.74
C GLU A 746 4.09 -36.00 -23.04
N THR A 747 5.21 -35.29 -23.23
CA THR A 747 6.47 -35.58 -22.54
C THR A 747 6.31 -35.45 -21.02
N VAL A 748 5.63 -34.41 -20.55
CA VAL A 748 5.34 -34.22 -19.12
C VAL A 748 4.40 -35.32 -18.60
N ARG A 749 3.34 -35.67 -19.34
CA ARG A 749 2.43 -36.77 -18.97
C ARG A 749 3.15 -38.10 -18.82
N ALA A 750 4.05 -38.43 -19.76
CA ALA A 750 4.87 -39.63 -19.68
C ALA A 750 5.74 -39.65 -18.41
N ARG A 751 6.40 -38.53 -18.08
CA ARG A 751 7.22 -38.38 -16.87
C ARG A 751 6.40 -38.48 -15.59
N LEU A 752 5.22 -37.87 -15.54
CA LEU A 752 4.29 -37.98 -14.40
C LEU A 752 3.91 -39.45 -14.14
N LYS A 753 3.61 -40.20 -15.20
CA LYS A 753 3.32 -41.63 -15.11
C LYS A 753 4.53 -42.43 -14.62
N GLU A 754 5.69 -42.25 -15.24
CA GLU A 754 6.93 -42.94 -14.87
C GLU A 754 7.26 -42.72 -13.39
N GLN A 755 7.16 -41.47 -12.94
CA GLN A 755 7.40 -41.10 -11.56
C GLN A 755 6.41 -41.76 -10.60
N ALA A 756 5.12 -41.73 -10.92
CA ALA A 756 4.10 -42.36 -10.10
C ALA A 756 4.27 -43.90 -10.02
N ASP A 757 4.62 -44.54 -11.13
CA ASP A 757 4.86 -45.98 -11.19
C ASP A 757 6.10 -46.35 -10.36
N PHE A 758 7.17 -45.54 -10.41
CA PHE A 758 8.32 -45.68 -9.53
C PHE A 758 7.92 -45.57 -8.05
N LEU A 759 7.23 -44.50 -7.66
CA LEU A 759 6.82 -44.28 -6.27
C LEU A 759 5.91 -45.38 -5.70
N LYS A 760 5.12 -46.05 -6.55
CA LYS A 760 4.28 -47.18 -6.15
C LYS A 760 5.05 -48.47 -5.87
N ARG A 761 6.14 -48.70 -6.61
CA ARG A 761 6.91 -49.97 -6.56
C ARG A 761 8.19 -49.89 -5.72
N ALA A 762 8.76 -48.70 -5.59
CA ALA A 762 10.05 -48.48 -4.97
C ALA A 762 10.03 -48.86 -3.48
N LYS A 763 11.12 -49.48 -3.03
CA LYS A 763 11.36 -49.78 -1.62
C LYS A 763 11.86 -48.52 -0.90
N ARG A 764 11.83 -48.55 0.44
CA ARG A 764 12.24 -47.42 1.28
C ARG A 764 13.66 -46.90 0.97
N ASP A 765 14.61 -47.80 0.75
CA ASP A 765 16.01 -47.40 0.48
C ASP A 765 16.16 -46.79 -0.92
N GLU A 766 15.47 -47.35 -1.92
CA GLU A 766 15.40 -46.80 -3.29
C GLU A 766 14.74 -45.41 -3.30
N LEU A 767 13.70 -45.21 -2.48
CA LEU A 767 13.04 -43.92 -2.32
C LEU A 767 13.96 -42.89 -1.68
N ALA A 768 14.77 -43.28 -0.69
CA ALA A 768 15.71 -42.37 -0.04
C ALA A 768 16.83 -41.93 -0.99
N GLU A 769 17.39 -42.86 -1.78
CA GLU A 769 18.38 -42.55 -2.82
C GLU A 769 17.79 -41.65 -3.90
N TYR A 770 16.61 -42.01 -4.43
CA TYR A 770 15.91 -41.22 -5.42
C TYR A 770 15.57 -39.80 -4.91
N ALA A 771 15.15 -39.68 -3.65
CA ALA A 771 14.86 -38.40 -3.04
C ALA A 771 16.09 -37.49 -3.05
N GLU A 772 17.25 -38.00 -2.63
CA GLU A 772 18.51 -37.24 -2.64
C GLU A 772 18.89 -36.77 -4.05
N GLU A 773 18.79 -37.66 -5.04
CA GLU A 773 19.04 -37.33 -6.44
C GLU A 773 18.05 -36.28 -6.96
N ALA A 774 16.76 -36.40 -6.62
CA ALA A 774 15.73 -35.45 -7.01
C ALA A 774 15.97 -34.06 -6.41
N GLY A 775 16.31 -33.97 -5.13
CA GLY A 775 16.65 -32.70 -4.46
C GLY A 775 17.86 -32.02 -5.13
N LYS A 776 18.92 -32.78 -5.41
CA LYS A 776 20.08 -32.30 -6.16
C LYS A 776 19.72 -31.85 -7.57
N LYS A 777 18.90 -32.63 -8.29
CA LYS A 777 18.44 -32.33 -9.66
C LYS A 777 17.66 -31.01 -9.69
N VAL A 778 16.75 -30.78 -8.74
CA VAL A 778 15.98 -29.54 -8.60
C VAL A 778 16.91 -28.33 -8.43
N TYR A 779 17.85 -28.40 -7.49
CA TYR A 779 18.79 -27.30 -7.24
C TYR A 779 19.69 -27.00 -8.44
N ASP A 780 20.37 -28.02 -8.97
CA ASP A 780 21.35 -27.88 -10.04
C ASP A 780 20.70 -27.36 -11.33
N THR A 781 19.52 -27.87 -11.68
CA THR A 781 18.80 -27.48 -12.90
C THR A 781 18.38 -26.01 -12.84
N ARG A 782 17.84 -25.54 -11.70
CA ARG A 782 17.47 -24.13 -11.53
C ARG A 782 18.67 -23.20 -11.47
N LEU A 783 19.79 -23.62 -10.86
CA LEU A 783 21.02 -22.84 -10.85
C LEU A 783 21.60 -22.69 -12.27
N VAL A 784 21.56 -23.74 -13.09
CA VAL A 784 22.01 -23.68 -14.49
C VAL A 784 21.13 -22.73 -15.30
N GLU A 785 19.80 -22.83 -15.14
CA GLU A 785 18.88 -21.92 -15.81
C GLU A 785 19.09 -20.47 -15.39
N HIS A 786 19.23 -20.22 -14.08
CA HIS A 786 19.53 -18.90 -13.55
C HIS A 786 20.80 -18.30 -14.17
N LYS A 787 21.88 -19.09 -14.26
CA LYS A 787 23.15 -18.66 -14.87
C LYS A 787 22.99 -18.27 -16.33
N ARG A 788 22.17 -19.02 -17.09
CA ARG A 788 21.89 -18.73 -18.50
C ARG A 788 21.19 -17.38 -18.63
N VAL A 789 20.04 -17.23 -17.97
CA VAL A 789 19.22 -16.01 -17.97
C VAL A 789 20.05 -14.80 -17.52
N TRP A 790 20.79 -14.93 -16.41
CA TRP A 790 21.63 -13.85 -15.90
C TRP A 790 22.72 -13.43 -16.90
N LYS A 791 23.38 -14.37 -17.58
CA LYS A 791 24.43 -14.06 -18.57
C LYS A 791 23.88 -13.31 -19.79
N GLU A 792 22.71 -13.72 -20.27
CA GLU A 792 22.00 -13.05 -21.37
C GLU A 792 21.64 -11.61 -20.97
N VAL A 793 21.12 -11.40 -19.76
CA VAL A 793 20.85 -10.06 -19.20
C VAL A 793 22.12 -9.20 -19.07
N GLN A 794 23.24 -9.78 -18.59
CA GLN A 794 24.49 -9.01 -18.49
C GLN A 794 25.06 -8.61 -19.84
N THR A 795 24.77 -9.38 -20.90
CA THR A 795 25.19 -9.04 -22.26
C THR A 795 24.35 -7.87 -22.76
N PHE A 796 23.02 -7.99 -22.69
CA PHE A 796 22.07 -6.94 -23.04
C PHE A 796 22.33 -5.59 -22.36
N ARG A 797 22.80 -5.59 -21.11
CA ARG A 797 23.06 -4.34 -20.38
C ARG A 797 24.39 -3.66 -20.74
N LYS A 798 25.32 -4.39 -21.34
CA LYS A 798 26.62 -3.85 -21.79
C LYS A 798 26.51 -3.19 -23.15
N ASP A 799 25.63 -3.73 -23.99
CA ASP A 799 25.17 -3.14 -25.24
C ASP A 799 24.23 -1.95 -24.93
#